data_AF-A0A926VD25-F1
#
_entry.id   AF-A0A926VD25-F1
#
_cell.length_a   1.000
_cell.length_b   1.000
_cell.length_c   1.000
_cell.angle_alpha   90.00
_cell.angle_beta   90.00
_cell.angle_gamma   90.00
#
_symmetry.space_group_name_H-M   'P 1'
#
loop_
_entity.id
_entity.type
_entity.pdbx_description
1 polymer ?
#
loop_
_entity_poly.entity_id
_entity_poly.type
_entity_poly.pdbx_seq_one_letter_code
_entity_poly.pdbx_strand_id
1 'polypeptide(L)'
;MFPPVVLPLSVQEIYDESFYRANYPELANLNSRELERHLLTTGIPQGFKYSPFFDVSYYRSNNTDLGNLNNEQLLNHFLSTGVAERRKTSSYIDLDFYQASNPDLAQLDNAQLFVHLKNFGLAEGRPFSPAVDLNAFRASNPNFAGLDNQQLFEQFQLSGISVETPTTAPELFDVEFYRQNNPDLVAAGIDTDAELLEHFQNFGIADIGRKFSPFLDLDYYLSKNPDLVTTGLTRRDAYDHFQKYGLDEGRSFSQFFDVRYYLDNNHDLRASGMNYRQAFAHFQNFGVNEARRPSLLFNPVYYLDNNADLAAAKLTSKEAFEHFQISGLKEGRRSSIFFDPQALAALIRTDFQPASVDPTTFFQPTVKWNVPASNVLTYSFVTTASAFLYEGQETGVKELDDRTKNNIRSILRLYSQYIPVNFVEVTDRPPNIGQIRFMYSNREQAPDTLAYAYYPKDPGDDTLSYPVDSLGGDVHLNGDKSVIDFATGPGTVSYELLLQNVGRALGLKPTIVSSPNLNVGKDNNTNTVMTANFSLERYNGAMASTPMSYDIRALQFLYGASYFNSNDTTYNFDASNFFGIKQTLWDSGGIDTLDFSGLPPDQVGYYFDMNEGGQNTQQVALNTATYLVPSGDDNQTNEDGSPVLTPYNTSLYSTSVAFGSEIENLVGSNGKDEILGNSLFNNIKGNGSDDRITGARGKDTLTGGDGADTFVFAPGDGGPTPETADVITDFTDGQDKIGLALALPFGALTITQGSGTYANDTLIRIAGSGEYLAVLTGVQAGLINSEDFISV
;
A
#
# COMPACT_ATOMS: atom_id res chain seq x y z
N MET A 1 11.96 -52.53 9.24
CA MET A 1 11.07 -53.28 8.33
C MET A 1 9.68 -52.73 8.60
N PHE A 2 9.14 -51.90 7.69
CA PHE A 2 7.78 -51.36 7.87
C PHE A 2 6.79 -52.53 7.87
N PRO A 3 5.80 -52.56 8.77
CA PRO A 3 4.79 -53.61 8.75
C PRO A 3 4.05 -53.60 7.40
N PRO A 4 3.60 -54.75 6.89
CA PRO A 4 2.76 -54.79 5.71
C PRO A 4 1.46 -54.01 5.96
N VAL A 5 1.15 -53.06 5.09
CA VAL A 5 -0.11 -52.30 5.12
C VAL A 5 -1.19 -53.19 4.52
N VAL A 6 -2.27 -53.43 5.26
CA VAL A 6 -3.41 -54.23 4.79
C VAL A 6 -4.48 -53.28 4.28
N LEU A 7 -4.74 -53.29 2.98
CA LEU A 7 -5.92 -52.66 2.40
C LEU A 7 -7.17 -53.51 2.67
N PRO A 8 -8.36 -52.90 2.84
CA PRO A 8 -8.65 -51.47 2.62
C PRO A 8 -8.28 -50.57 3.81
N LEU A 9 -7.96 -49.31 3.51
CA LEU A 9 -7.94 -48.24 4.50
C LEU A 9 -9.36 -47.99 5.03
N SER A 10 -9.47 -47.52 6.26
CA SER A 10 -10.70 -47.06 6.88
C SER A 10 -10.89 -45.55 6.70
N VAL A 11 -12.13 -45.07 6.77
CA VAL A 11 -12.43 -43.63 6.77
C VAL A 11 -11.75 -42.95 7.97
N GLN A 12 -11.75 -43.60 9.14
CA GLN A 12 -11.10 -43.09 10.35
C GLN A 12 -9.59 -42.90 10.18
N GLU A 13 -8.95 -43.67 9.29
CA GLU A 13 -7.52 -43.53 9.05
C GLU A 13 -7.16 -42.29 8.22
N ILE A 14 -8.09 -41.73 7.46
CA ILE A 14 -7.85 -40.52 6.65
C ILE A 14 -8.62 -39.30 7.16
N TYR A 15 -9.59 -39.50 8.03
CA TYR A 15 -10.43 -38.44 8.56
C TYR A 15 -9.65 -37.52 9.48
N ASP A 16 -9.79 -36.21 9.23
CA ASP A 16 -9.19 -35.16 10.03
C ASP A 16 -10.31 -34.25 10.56
N GLU A 17 -10.56 -34.34 11.87
CA GLU A 17 -11.60 -33.58 12.56
C GLU A 17 -11.33 -32.07 12.53
N SER A 18 -10.07 -31.65 12.69
CA SER A 18 -9.68 -30.24 12.65
C SER A 18 -9.90 -29.67 11.26
N PHE A 19 -9.45 -30.40 10.23
CA PHE A 19 -9.65 -30.04 8.82
C PHE A 19 -11.13 -29.96 8.46
N TYR A 20 -11.94 -30.92 8.95
CA TYR A 20 -13.37 -30.94 8.67
C TYR A 20 -14.11 -29.77 9.34
N ARG A 21 -13.75 -29.39 10.57
CA ARG A 21 -14.32 -28.19 11.23
C ARG A 21 -13.88 -26.90 10.57
N ALA A 22 -12.63 -26.83 10.14
CA ALA A 22 -12.09 -25.63 9.52
C ALA A 22 -12.74 -25.32 8.17
N ASN A 23 -13.07 -26.36 7.38
CA ASN A 23 -13.80 -26.20 6.12
C ASN A 23 -15.30 -25.92 6.31
N TYR A 24 -15.87 -26.24 7.49
CA TYR A 24 -17.30 -26.14 7.78
C TYR A 24 -17.53 -25.55 9.20
N PRO A 25 -17.33 -24.24 9.40
CA PRO A 25 -17.40 -23.58 10.71
C PRO A 25 -18.75 -23.72 11.42
N GLU A 26 -19.84 -23.95 10.68
CA GLU A 26 -21.17 -24.24 11.21
C GLU A 26 -21.20 -25.52 12.06
N LEU A 27 -20.21 -26.39 11.90
CA LEU A 27 -20.05 -27.63 12.67
C LEU A 27 -19.25 -27.43 13.98
N ALA A 28 -18.76 -26.23 14.28
CA ALA A 28 -17.90 -25.93 15.43
C ALA A 28 -18.49 -26.37 16.78
N ASN A 29 -19.82 -26.36 16.91
CA ASN A 29 -20.53 -26.71 18.15
C ASN A 29 -20.80 -28.22 18.31
N LEU A 30 -20.57 -29.05 17.29
CA LEU A 30 -20.76 -30.50 17.36
C LEU A 30 -19.62 -31.14 18.17
N ASN A 31 -19.89 -32.15 18.99
CA ASN A 31 -18.81 -32.97 19.56
C ASN A 31 -18.26 -33.98 18.53
N SER A 32 -17.09 -34.58 18.79
CA SER A 32 -16.41 -35.49 17.85
C SER A 32 -17.29 -36.63 17.34
N ARG A 33 -18.17 -37.17 18.19
CA ARG A 33 -19.08 -38.27 17.82
C ARG A 33 -20.23 -37.81 16.92
N GLU A 34 -20.71 -36.58 17.12
CA GLU A 34 -21.72 -35.96 16.26
C GLU A 34 -21.13 -35.58 14.91
N LEU A 35 -19.88 -35.10 14.91
CA LEU A 35 -19.17 -34.72 13.70
C LEU A 35 -18.85 -35.94 12.82
N GLU A 36 -18.39 -37.05 13.42
CA GLU A 36 -18.18 -38.30 12.69
C GLU A 36 -19.50 -38.84 12.11
N ARG A 37 -20.61 -38.73 12.85
CA ARG A 37 -21.93 -39.09 12.32
C ARG A 37 -22.30 -38.20 11.14
N HIS A 38 -22.09 -36.89 11.25
CA HIS A 38 -22.38 -35.93 10.17
C HIS A 38 -21.56 -36.21 8.91
N LEU A 39 -20.28 -36.55 9.07
CA LEU A 39 -19.42 -36.95 7.96
C LEU A 39 -20.02 -38.14 7.18
N LEU A 40 -20.42 -39.19 7.90
CA LEU A 40 -20.92 -40.41 7.29
C LEU A 40 -22.30 -40.23 6.64
N THR A 41 -23.18 -39.43 7.23
CA THR A 41 -24.56 -39.28 6.73
C THR A 41 -24.74 -38.16 5.73
N THR A 42 -23.86 -37.16 5.74
CA THR A 42 -24.01 -35.92 4.97
C THR A 42 -22.73 -35.56 4.22
N GLY A 43 -21.59 -35.52 4.93
CA GLY A 43 -20.33 -35.05 4.36
C GLY A 43 -19.88 -35.86 3.14
N ILE A 44 -19.71 -37.18 3.28
CA ILE A 44 -19.28 -38.06 2.18
C ILE A 44 -20.28 -38.06 1.01
N PRO A 45 -21.60 -38.24 1.22
CA PRO A 45 -22.58 -38.16 0.14
C PRO A 45 -22.54 -36.84 -0.63
N GLN A 46 -22.32 -35.70 0.04
CA GLN A 46 -22.27 -34.37 -0.58
C GLN A 46 -20.87 -33.98 -1.10
N GLY A 47 -19.85 -34.80 -0.81
CA GLY A 47 -18.49 -34.58 -1.28
C GLY A 47 -17.74 -33.49 -0.51
N PHE A 48 -18.01 -33.37 0.78
CA PHE A 48 -17.34 -32.42 1.65
C PHE A 48 -15.84 -32.76 1.79
N LYS A 49 -15.04 -31.74 2.10
CA LYS A 49 -13.60 -31.89 2.36
C LYS A 49 -13.37 -32.21 3.83
N TYR A 50 -12.93 -33.43 4.12
CA TYR A 50 -12.71 -33.93 5.49
C TYR A 50 -11.33 -34.57 5.71
N SER A 51 -10.48 -34.52 4.68
CA SER A 51 -9.11 -35.02 4.71
C SER A 51 -8.26 -34.27 3.69
N PRO A 52 -7.01 -33.92 4.01
CA PRO A 52 -6.07 -33.39 3.02
C PRO A 52 -5.53 -34.48 2.07
N PHE A 53 -5.73 -35.76 2.40
CA PHE A 53 -5.21 -36.89 1.62
C PHE A 53 -6.18 -37.42 0.56
N PHE A 54 -7.45 -36.99 0.62
CA PHE A 54 -8.49 -37.39 -0.32
C PHE A 54 -9.48 -36.25 -0.56
N ASP A 55 -9.51 -35.76 -1.80
CA ASP A 55 -10.53 -34.82 -2.29
C ASP A 55 -11.35 -35.53 -3.38
N VAL A 56 -12.64 -35.74 -3.11
CA VAL A 56 -13.51 -36.51 -4.01
C VAL A 56 -13.67 -35.86 -5.39
N SER A 57 -13.64 -34.53 -5.47
CA SER A 57 -13.77 -33.78 -6.71
C SER A 57 -12.49 -33.88 -7.53
N TYR A 58 -11.34 -33.71 -6.87
CA TYR A 58 -10.02 -33.88 -7.48
C TYR A 58 -9.79 -35.34 -7.94
N TYR A 59 -10.19 -36.30 -7.11
CA TYR A 59 -10.05 -37.72 -7.41
C TYR A 59 -10.86 -38.11 -8.64
N ARG A 60 -12.09 -37.58 -8.79
CA ARG A 60 -12.92 -37.80 -9.96
C ARG A 60 -12.32 -37.19 -11.22
N SER A 61 -11.86 -35.93 -11.14
CA SER A 61 -11.37 -35.20 -12.32
C SER A 61 -10.04 -35.74 -12.85
N ASN A 62 -9.17 -36.23 -11.97
CA ASN A 62 -7.85 -36.74 -12.34
C ASN A 62 -7.81 -38.24 -12.65
N ASN A 63 -8.88 -38.97 -12.35
CA ASN A 63 -9.00 -40.40 -12.64
C ASN A 63 -10.27 -40.62 -13.47
N THR A 64 -10.23 -40.13 -14.72
CA THR A 64 -11.41 -40.01 -15.61
C THR A 64 -12.15 -41.32 -15.86
N ASP A 65 -11.48 -42.46 -15.72
CA ASP A 65 -12.08 -43.81 -15.79
C ASP A 65 -13.09 -44.09 -14.67
N LEU A 66 -13.03 -43.31 -13.57
CA LEU A 66 -13.93 -43.41 -12.41
C LEU A 66 -15.11 -42.43 -12.47
N GLY A 67 -15.24 -41.63 -13.54
CA GLY A 67 -16.17 -40.51 -13.62
C GLY A 67 -17.66 -40.85 -13.41
N ASN A 68 -18.04 -42.10 -13.59
CA ASN A 68 -19.41 -42.60 -13.40
C ASN A 68 -19.73 -43.03 -11.95
N LEU A 69 -18.75 -43.03 -11.05
CA LEU A 69 -18.92 -43.43 -9.66
C LEU A 69 -19.45 -42.27 -8.81
N ASN A 70 -20.36 -42.58 -7.88
CA ASN A 70 -20.81 -41.61 -6.88
C ASN A 70 -19.73 -41.38 -5.79
N ASN A 71 -19.93 -40.40 -4.91
CA ASN A 71 -18.93 -39.98 -3.92
C ASN A 71 -18.52 -41.13 -2.97
N GLU A 72 -19.47 -41.95 -2.52
CA GLU A 72 -19.19 -43.12 -1.67
C GLU A 72 -18.41 -44.20 -2.41
N GLN A 73 -18.74 -44.45 -3.67
CA GLN A 73 -18.03 -45.40 -4.53
C GLN A 73 -16.60 -44.93 -4.83
N LEU A 74 -16.39 -43.63 -5.03
CA LEU A 74 -15.06 -43.04 -5.23
C LEU A 74 -14.20 -43.18 -3.98
N LEU A 75 -14.77 -42.91 -2.80
CA LEU A 75 -14.10 -43.13 -1.53
C LEU A 75 -13.75 -44.60 -1.33
N ASN A 76 -14.69 -45.52 -1.56
CA ASN A 76 -14.44 -46.96 -1.47
C ASN A 76 -13.35 -47.41 -2.44
N HIS A 77 -13.33 -46.88 -3.67
CA HIS A 77 -12.26 -47.16 -4.63
C HIS A 77 -10.91 -46.68 -4.10
N PHE A 78 -10.81 -45.42 -3.65
CA PHE A 78 -9.60 -44.87 -3.05
C PHE A 78 -9.07 -45.73 -1.89
N LEU A 79 -9.96 -46.08 -0.94
CA LEU A 79 -9.61 -46.84 0.26
C LEU A 79 -9.18 -48.28 -0.03
N SER A 80 -9.74 -48.92 -1.08
CA SER A 80 -9.50 -50.35 -1.36
C SER A 80 -8.40 -50.61 -2.37
N THR A 81 -8.28 -49.80 -3.44
CA THR A 81 -7.33 -50.05 -4.53
C THR A 81 -6.67 -48.78 -5.07
N GLY A 82 -7.27 -47.60 -4.92
CA GLY A 82 -6.78 -46.36 -5.52
C GLY A 82 -5.37 -45.96 -5.11
N VAL A 83 -5.04 -46.12 -3.83
CA VAL A 83 -3.68 -45.91 -3.32
C VAL A 83 -2.71 -46.94 -3.91
N ALA A 84 -3.09 -48.22 -3.96
CA ALA A 84 -2.26 -49.28 -4.57
C ALA A 84 -2.03 -49.06 -6.07
N GLU A 85 -3.03 -48.53 -6.77
CA GLU A 85 -2.99 -48.15 -8.18
C GLU A 85 -2.23 -46.84 -8.44
N ARG A 86 -1.76 -46.14 -7.40
CA ARG A 86 -1.02 -44.88 -7.51
C ARG A 86 -1.85 -43.77 -8.19
N ARG A 87 -3.16 -43.76 -7.91
CA ARG A 87 -4.06 -42.71 -8.40
C ARG A 87 -3.74 -41.37 -7.73
N LYS A 88 -4.04 -40.27 -8.41
CA LYS A 88 -3.92 -38.92 -7.85
C LYS A 88 -5.06 -38.66 -6.86
N THR A 89 -4.74 -38.42 -5.59
CA THR A 89 -5.71 -38.53 -4.46
C THR A 89 -6.22 -37.18 -3.95
N SER A 90 -5.38 -36.15 -3.96
CA SER A 90 -5.73 -34.77 -3.64
C SER A 90 -4.78 -33.79 -4.34
N SER A 91 -5.14 -32.51 -4.37
CA SER A 91 -4.30 -31.44 -4.93
C SER A 91 -3.03 -31.17 -4.12
N TYR A 92 -2.96 -31.65 -2.87
CA TYR A 92 -1.82 -31.41 -2.00
C TYR A 92 -0.81 -32.55 -1.96
N ILE A 93 -1.19 -33.75 -2.42
CA ILE A 93 -0.39 -34.97 -2.25
C ILE A 93 0.04 -35.53 -3.61
N ASP A 94 1.34 -35.64 -3.82
CA ASP A 94 1.93 -36.27 -5.01
C ASP A 94 2.88 -37.40 -4.59
N LEU A 95 2.40 -38.64 -4.68
CA LEU A 95 3.20 -39.82 -4.31
C LEU A 95 4.36 -40.08 -5.29
N ASP A 96 4.27 -39.62 -6.54
CA ASP A 96 5.38 -39.71 -7.49
C ASP A 96 6.52 -38.79 -7.07
N PHE A 97 6.18 -37.54 -6.78
CA PHE A 97 7.14 -36.57 -6.25
C PHE A 97 7.68 -37.00 -4.88
N TYR A 98 6.82 -37.50 -3.99
CA TYR A 98 7.24 -37.94 -2.67
C TYR A 98 8.25 -39.09 -2.76
N GLN A 99 8.02 -40.08 -3.63
CA GLN A 99 8.98 -41.17 -3.83
C GLN A 99 10.27 -40.68 -4.50
N ALA A 100 10.16 -39.81 -5.51
CA ALA A 100 11.32 -39.29 -6.24
C ALA A 100 12.21 -38.40 -5.36
N SER A 101 11.61 -37.62 -4.46
CA SER A 101 12.31 -36.68 -3.56
C SER A 101 12.84 -37.35 -2.30
N ASN A 102 12.44 -38.58 -2.02
CA ASN A 102 12.87 -39.35 -0.84
C ASN A 102 13.42 -40.72 -1.26
N PRO A 103 14.68 -40.80 -1.75
CA PRO A 103 15.24 -42.03 -2.32
C PRO A 103 15.30 -43.22 -1.35
N ASP A 104 15.30 -42.96 -0.04
CA ASP A 104 15.24 -43.99 1.00
C ASP A 104 13.90 -44.76 1.04
N LEU A 105 12.84 -44.18 0.44
CA LEU A 105 11.52 -44.78 0.35
C LEU A 105 11.30 -45.59 -0.94
N ALA A 106 12.31 -45.71 -1.81
CA ALA A 106 12.20 -46.37 -3.12
C ALA A 106 11.79 -47.86 -3.04
N GLN A 107 11.98 -48.50 -1.88
CA GLN A 107 11.63 -49.90 -1.65
C GLN A 107 10.20 -50.10 -1.11
N LEU A 108 9.49 -49.02 -0.78
CA LEU A 108 8.11 -49.09 -0.31
C LEU A 108 7.15 -49.28 -1.48
N ASP A 109 6.14 -50.13 -1.28
CA ASP A 109 5.00 -50.18 -2.20
C ASP A 109 4.12 -48.91 -2.06
N ASN A 110 3.17 -48.70 -2.99
CA ASN A 110 2.37 -47.48 -3.00
C ASN A 110 1.54 -47.28 -1.73
N ALA A 111 1.05 -48.36 -1.11
CA ALA A 111 0.27 -48.29 0.12
C ALA A 111 1.16 -47.94 1.32
N GLN A 112 2.34 -48.55 1.40
CA GLN A 112 3.37 -48.23 2.38
C GLN A 112 3.85 -46.78 2.24
N LEU A 113 4.03 -46.30 1.01
CA LEU A 113 4.47 -44.94 0.72
C LEU A 113 3.42 -43.89 1.16
N PHE A 114 2.13 -44.14 0.87
CA PHE A 114 1.04 -43.28 1.32
C PHE A 114 0.91 -43.24 2.84
N VAL A 115 0.94 -44.41 3.49
CA VAL A 115 0.91 -44.50 4.96
C VAL A 115 2.12 -43.83 5.59
N HIS A 116 3.29 -43.95 4.96
CA HIS A 116 4.51 -43.28 5.41
C HIS A 116 4.34 -41.76 5.36
N LEU A 117 3.85 -41.22 4.24
CA LEU A 117 3.61 -39.78 4.09
C LEU A 117 2.69 -39.24 5.20
N LYS A 118 1.55 -39.91 5.40
CA LYS A 118 0.53 -39.53 6.37
C LYS A 118 1.05 -39.57 7.81
N ASN A 119 1.72 -40.66 8.20
CA ASN A 119 2.09 -40.89 9.60
C ASN A 119 3.44 -40.27 9.99
N PHE A 120 4.32 -40.05 9.02
CA PHE A 120 5.71 -39.67 9.27
C PHE A 120 6.19 -38.57 8.32
N GLY A 121 5.94 -38.69 7.02
CA GLY A 121 6.49 -37.80 6.00
C GLY A 121 6.21 -36.32 6.22
N LEU A 122 4.96 -35.99 6.57
CA LEU A 122 4.58 -34.62 6.92
C LEU A 122 5.31 -34.15 8.18
N ALA A 123 5.22 -34.89 9.28
CA ALA A 123 5.88 -34.54 10.55
C ALA A 123 7.40 -34.37 10.40
N GLU A 124 8.04 -35.21 9.58
CA GLU A 124 9.47 -35.16 9.25
C GLU A 124 9.85 -34.00 8.32
N GLY A 125 8.88 -33.29 7.72
CA GLY A 125 9.12 -32.17 6.80
C GLY A 125 9.67 -32.60 5.46
N ARG A 126 9.44 -33.85 5.06
CA ARG A 126 9.94 -34.41 3.79
C ARG A 126 9.21 -33.77 2.61
N PRO A 127 9.89 -33.36 1.52
CA PRO A 127 9.22 -32.86 0.33
C PRO A 127 8.26 -33.93 -0.24
N PHE A 128 6.96 -33.61 -0.28
CA PHE A 128 5.89 -34.56 -0.62
C PHE A 128 4.96 -34.10 -1.74
N SER A 129 5.12 -32.86 -2.18
CA SER A 129 4.44 -32.32 -3.33
C SER A 129 5.25 -31.17 -3.90
N PRO A 130 5.32 -31.01 -5.24
CA PRO A 130 5.89 -29.80 -5.83
C PRO A 130 5.01 -28.57 -5.58
N ALA A 131 3.75 -28.76 -5.18
CA ALA A 131 2.79 -27.69 -4.91
C ALA A 131 2.76 -27.25 -3.44
N VAL A 132 3.54 -27.89 -2.56
CA VAL A 132 3.58 -27.57 -1.13
C VAL A 132 5.02 -27.52 -0.66
N ASP A 133 5.50 -26.32 -0.34
CA ASP A 133 6.77 -26.12 0.34
C ASP A 133 6.52 -25.57 1.75
N LEU A 134 6.50 -26.47 2.72
CA LEU A 134 6.30 -26.11 4.12
C LEU A 134 7.46 -25.31 4.70
N ASN A 135 8.68 -25.44 4.14
CA ASN A 135 9.82 -24.66 4.64
C ASN A 135 9.75 -23.23 4.11
N ALA A 136 9.40 -23.04 2.84
CA ALA A 136 9.12 -21.72 2.28
C ALA A 136 7.89 -21.09 2.95
N PHE A 137 6.81 -21.85 3.15
CA PHE A 137 5.62 -21.34 3.84
C PHE A 137 5.93 -20.97 5.30
N ARG A 138 6.74 -21.75 6.02
CA ARG A 138 7.26 -21.42 7.35
C ARG A 138 8.09 -20.14 7.34
N ALA A 139 8.95 -19.99 6.32
CA ALA A 139 9.84 -18.83 6.19
C ALA A 139 9.05 -17.55 5.87
N SER A 140 8.01 -17.65 5.04
CA SER A 140 7.16 -16.54 4.63
C SER A 140 6.02 -16.22 5.61
N ASN A 141 5.75 -17.09 6.57
CA ASN A 141 4.73 -16.89 7.62
C ASN A 141 5.38 -17.12 8.99
N PRO A 142 6.16 -16.16 9.51
CA PRO A 142 6.89 -16.31 10.77
C PRO A 142 5.96 -16.50 11.98
N ASN A 143 4.72 -16.02 11.89
CA ASN A 143 3.59 -16.30 12.79
C ASN A 143 3.27 -17.81 12.91
N PHE A 144 3.66 -18.62 11.92
CA PHE A 144 3.53 -20.08 11.94
C PHE A 144 4.86 -20.82 12.20
N ALA A 145 5.94 -20.11 12.54
CA ALA A 145 7.26 -20.70 12.76
C ALA A 145 7.30 -21.71 13.92
N GLY A 146 6.41 -21.56 14.91
CA GLY A 146 6.24 -22.47 16.04
C GLY A 146 5.38 -23.71 15.74
N LEU A 147 4.75 -23.76 14.56
CA LEU A 147 3.94 -24.90 14.16
C LEU A 147 4.83 -26.04 13.70
N ASP A 148 4.50 -27.25 14.16
CA ASP A 148 5.07 -28.45 13.56
C ASP A 148 4.64 -28.55 12.09
N ASN A 149 5.32 -29.39 11.31
CA ASN A 149 5.03 -29.49 9.87
C ASN A 149 3.58 -29.90 9.58
N GLN A 150 2.89 -30.57 10.51
CA GLN A 150 1.50 -30.99 10.32
C GLN A 150 0.56 -29.81 10.55
N GLN A 151 0.71 -29.10 11.65
CA GLN A 151 -0.04 -27.87 11.95
C GLN A 151 0.23 -26.77 10.91
N LEU A 152 1.47 -26.69 10.41
CA LEU A 152 1.85 -25.75 9.39
C LEU A 152 1.20 -26.08 8.04
N PHE A 153 1.09 -27.36 7.71
CA PHE A 153 0.35 -27.80 6.52
C PHE A 153 -1.16 -27.51 6.65
N GLU A 154 -1.72 -27.61 7.85
CA GLU A 154 -3.10 -27.19 8.13
C GLU A 154 -3.27 -25.67 7.90
N GLN A 155 -2.33 -24.82 8.34
CA GLN A 155 -2.39 -23.36 8.07
C GLN A 155 -2.13 -23.00 6.61
N PHE A 156 -1.24 -23.73 5.93
CA PHE A 156 -1.02 -23.60 4.49
C PHE A 156 -2.32 -23.83 3.71
N GLN A 157 -3.15 -24.75 4.17
CA GLN A 157 -4.46 -25.04 3.58
C GLN A 157 -5.50 -23.94 3.84
N LEU A 158 -5.32 -23.11 4.87
CA LEU A 158 -6.26 -22.05 5.27
C LEU A 158 -5.90 -20.66 4.70
N SER A 159 -4.61 -20.39 4.47
CA SER A 159 -4.07 -19.08 4.06
C SER A 159 -4.17 -18.78 2.55
N GLY A 160 -4.82 -19.62 1.75
CA GLY A 160 -5.02 -19.37 0.32
C GLY A 160 -3.74 -19.36 -0.54
N ILE A 161 -2.55 -19.59 0.03
CA ILE A 161 -1.28 -19.79 -0.68
C ILE A 161 -1.25 -21.22 -1.27
N SER A 162 -2.28 -21.61 -2.02
CA SER A 162 -2.24 -22.82 -2.84
C SER A 162 -1.65 -22.48 -4.21
N VAL A 163 -0.66 -23.25 -4.66
CA VAL A 163 -0.11 -23.15 -6.04
C VAL A 163 -1.20 -23.48 -7.09
N GLU A 164 -2.30 -24.11 -6.67
CA GLU A 164 -3.57 -24.18 -7.40
C GLU A 164 -4.57 -23.17 -6.82
N THR A 165 -4.38 -21.87 -7.07
CA THR A 165 -5.48 -20.90 -7.04
C THR A 165 -6.33 -21.10 -8.31
N PRO A 166 -7.65 -20.87 -8.26
CA PRO A 166 -8.58 -21.34 -9.28
C PRO A 166 -8.17 -20.92 -10.70
N THR A 167 -7.96 -21.91 -11.58
CA THR A 167 -7.82 -21.68 -13.03
C THR A 167 -9.15 -21.26 -13.67
N THR A 168 -10.24 -21.20 -12.90
CA THR A 168 -11.50 -20.64 -13.36
C THR A 168 -11.39 -19.13 -13.39
N ALA A 169 -11.91 -18.52 -14.47
CA ALA A 169 -11.97 -17.07 -14.59
C ALA A 169 -12.58 -16.48 -13.30
N PRO A 170 -12.00 -15.40 -12.75
CA PRO A 170 -12.55 -14.75 -11.57
C PRO A 170 -14.02 -14.40 -11.80
N GLU A 171 -14.86 -14.56 -10.79
CA GLU A 171 -16.25 -14.13 -10.86
C GLU A 171 -16.25 -12.59 -10.87
N LEU A 172 -16.59 -12.02 -12.02
CA LEU A 172 -16.56 -10.57 -12.25
C LEU A 172 -17.93 -9.92 -12.07
N PHE A 173 -19.00 -10.71 -11.97
CA PHE A 173 -20.35 -10.20 -11.79
C PHE A 173 -20.81 -10.44 -10.36
N ASP A 174 -21.13 -9.35 -9.66
CA ASP A 174 -21.75 -9.39 -8.35
C ASP A 174 -23.16 -8.82 -8.47
N VAL A 175 -24.17 -9.68 -8.28
CA VAL A 175 -25.58 -9.34 -8.51
C VAL A 175 -26.11 -8.31 -7.52
N GLU A 176 -25.65 -8.35 -6.28
CA GLU A 176 -26.06 -7.39 -5.24
C GLU A 176 -25.41 -6.04 -5.53
N PHE A 177 -24.12 -6.02 -5.83
CA PHE A 177 -23.41 -4.81 -6.21
C PHE A 177 -24.01 -4.18 -7.47
N TYR A 178 -24.38 -5.00 -8.46
CA TYR A 178 -25.05 -4.54 -9.68
C TYR A 178 -26.42 -3.93 -9.36
N ARG A 179 -27.23 -4.56 -8.50
CA ARG A 179 -28.51 -4.01 -8.06
C ARG A 179 -28.34 -2.64 -7.39
N GLN A 180 -27.40 -2.53 -6.46
CA GLN A 180 -27.22 -1.32 -5.65
C GLN A 180 -26.62 -0.15 -6.43
N ASN A 181 -25.71 -0.40 -7.36
CA ASN A 181 -25.08 0.65 -8.17
C ASN A 181 -25.88 1.07 -9.41
N ASN A 182 -26.95 0.34 -9.74
CA ASN A 182 -27.80 0.62 -10.91
C ASN A 182 -29.27 0.72 -10.48
N PRO A 183 -29.63 1.69 -9.62
CA PRO A 183 -30.97 1.79 -9.03
C PRO A 183 -32.07 2.08 -10.07
N ASP A 184 -31.69 2.54 -11.27
CA ASP A 184 -32.61 2.72 -12.39
C ASP A 184 -33.16 1.39 -12.92
N LEU A 185 -32.42 0.27 -12.77
CA LEU A 185 -32.90 -1.07 -13.16
C LEU A 185 -34.04 -1.53 -12.24
N VAL A 186 -33.85 -1.36 -10.93
CA VAL A 186 -34.89 -1.65 -9.93
C VAL A 186 -36.12 -0.76 -10.16
N ALA A 187 -35.90 0.54 -10.45
CA ALA A 187 -36.99 1.46 -10.81
C ALA A 187 -37.72 1.08 -12.10
N ALA A 188 -37.03 0.40 -13.03
CA ALA A 188 -37.60 -0.16 -14.26
C ALA A 188 -38.24 -1.54 -14.08
N GLY A 189 -38.23 -2.11 -12.86
CA GLY A 189 -38.79 -3.41 -12.53
C GLY A 189 -37.87 -4.60 -12.81
N ILE A 190 -36.58 -4.37 -13.07
CA ILE A 190 -35.54 -5.39 -13.21
C ILE A 190 -34.87 -5.53 -11.84
N ASP A 191 -35.31 -6.50 -11.02
CA ASP A 191 -34.89 -6.59 -9.60
C ASP A 191 -34.51 -8.02 -9.16
N THR A 192 -35.01 -9.06 -9.85
CA THR A 192 -34.62 -10.43 -9.54
C THR A 192 -33.20 -10.73 -10.03
N ASP A 193 -32.49 -11.62 -9.34
CA ASP A 193 -31.12 -12.01 -9.71
C ASP A 193 -31.02 -12.48 -11.17
N ALA A 194 -32.04 -13.21 -11.65
CA ALA A 194 -32.09 -13.71 -13.02
C ALA A 194 -32.27 -12.58 -14.05
N GLU A 195 -33.15 -11.61 -13.78
CA GLU A 195 -33.36 -10.45 -14.65
C GLU A 195 -32.13 -9.55 -14.68
N LEU A 196 -31.46 -9.36 -13.54
CA LEU A 196 -30.23 -8.57 -13.43
C LEU A 196 -29.07 -9.24 -14.17
N LEU A 197 -28.92 -10.56 -14.05
CA LEU A 197 -27.93 -11.32 -14.80
C LEU A 197 -28.20 -11.27 -16.31
N GLU A 198 -29.46 -11.42 -16.73
CA GLU A 198 -29.86 -11.30 -18.13
C GLU A 198 -29.58 -9.88 -18.67
N HIS A 199 -29.94 -8.85 -17.91
CA HIS A 199 -29.66 -7.46 -18.27
C HIS A 199 -28.16 -7.20 -18.39
N PHE A 200 -27.35 -7.67 -17.42
CA PHE A 200 -25.90 -7.55 -17.46
C PHE A 200 -25.31 -8.17 -18.74
N GLN A 201 -25.71 -9.40 -19.05
CA GLN A 201 -25.22 -10.15 -20.21
C GLN A 201 -25.62 -9.50 -21.55
N ASN A 202 -26.83 -8.96 -21.64
CA ASN A 202 -27.37 -8.40 -22.88
C ASN A 202 -27.00 -6.92 -23.10
N PHE A 203 -26.95 -6.13 -22.03
CA PHE A 203 -26.81 -4.66 -22.10
C PHE A 203 -25.72 -4.13 -21.16
N GLY A 204 -25.67 -4.61 -19.91
CA GLY A 204 -24.82 -4.03 -18.87
C GLY A 204 -23.32 -3.98 -19.20
N ILE A 205 -22.78 -4.98 -19.90
CA ILE A 205 -21.38 -4.98 -20.34
C ILE A 205 -21.11 -3.87 -21.40
N ALA A 206 -22.08 -3.58 -22.25
CA ALA A 206 -21.94 -2.61 -23.35
C ALA A 206 -22.22 -1.17 -22.92
N ASP A 207 -23.07 -0.98 -21.91
CA ASP A 207 -23.48 0.33 -21.41
C ASP A 207 -22.37 1.04 -20.62
N ILE A 208 -22.10 2.29 -20.98
CA ILE A 208 -21.17 3.18 -20.27
C ILE A 208 -21.74 3.50 -18.88
N GLY A 209 -20.89 3.52 -17.85
CA GLY A 209 -21.28 3.88 -16.48
C GLY A 209 -21.86 2.75 -15.64
N ARG A 210 -22.19 1.58 -16.21
CA ARG A 210 -22.67 0.41 -15.44
C ARG A 210 -21.56 -0.18 -14.57
N LYS A 211 -21.79 -0.24 -13.25
CA LYS A 211 -20.91 -0.90 -12.28
C LYS A 211 -21.52 -2.23 -11.85
N PHE A 212 -20.82 -3.33 -12.10
CA PHE A 212 -21.32 -4.70 -11.90
C PHE A 212 -20.38 -5.57 -11.06
N SER A 213 -19.27 -4.99 -10.62
CA SER A 213 -18.25 -5.63 -9.81
C SER A 213 -17.66 -4.60 -8.87
N PRO A 214 -17.43 -4.93 -7.58
CA PRO A 214 -16.56 -4.11 -6.73
C PRO A 214 -15.08 -4.22 -7.12
N PHE A 215 -14.73 -5.15 -8.01
CA PHE A 215 -13.34 -5.48 -8.36
C PHE A 215 -12.92 -5.02 -9.76
N LEU A 216 -13.86 -4.83 -10.69
CA LEU A 216 -13.59 -4.43 -12.07
C LEU A 216 -14.44 -3.22 -12.47
N ASP A 217 -13.78 -2.21 -13.02
CA ASP A 217 -14.43 -1.05 -13.61
C ASP A 217 -14.02 -0.91 -15.08
N LEU A 218 -14.93 -1.25 -16.01
CA LEU A 218 -14.64 -1.19 -17.44
C LEU A 218 -14.43 0.22 -17.98
N ASP A 219 -15.07 1.25 -17.39
CA ASP A 219 -14.79 2.65 -17.77
C ASP A 219 -13.36 2.99 -17.40
N TYR A 220 -12.96 2.65 -16.17
CA TYR A 220 -11.61 2.87 -15.68
C TYR A 220 -10.60 2.11 -16.54
N TYR A 221 -10.84 0.83 -16.82
CA TYR A 221 -9.99 0.00 -17.65
C TYR A 221 -9.75 0.63 -19.03
N LEU A 222 -10.80 1.06 -19.73
CA LEU A 222 -10.66 1.74 -21.02
C LEU A 222 -9.92 3.08 -20.90
N SER A 223 -10.19 3.86 -19.84
CA SER A 223 -9.55 5.16 -19.62
C SER A 223 -8.05 5.07 -19.35
N LYS A 224 -7.59 3.98 -18.70
CA LYS A 224 -6.18 3.73 -18.37
C LYS A 224 -5.44 2.97 -19.46
N ASN A 225 -6.16 2.40 -20.42
CA ASN A 225 -5.61 1.62 -21.53
C ASN A 225 -6.08 2.22 -22.87
N PRO A 226 -5.65 3.46 -23.20
CA PRO A 226 -6.14 4.17 -24.37
C PRO A 226 -5.78 3.47 -25.69
N ASP A 227 -4.76 2.61 -25.70
CA ASP A 227 -4.44 1.75 -26.84
C ASP A 227 -5.63 0.87 -27.25
N LEU A 228 -6.38 0.32 -26.29
CA LEU A 228 -7.58 -0.47 -26.56
C LEU A 228 -8.67 0.37 -27.26
N VAL A 229 -8.81 1.64 -26.85
CA VAL A 229 -9.76 2.59 -27.47
C VAL A 229 -9.33 2.97 -28.89
N THR A 230 -8.04 3.23 -29.11
CA THR A 230 -7.52 3.62 -30.44
C THR A 230 -7.69 2.53 -31.51
N THR A 231 -7.81 1.26 -31.10
CA THR A 231 -8.10 0.14 -32.01
C THR A 231 -9.59 -0.03 -32.33
N GLY A 232 -10.46 0.81 -31.76
CA GLY A 232 -11.91 0.78 -32.01
C GLY A 232 -12.66 -0.34 -31.29
N LEU A 233 -12.06 -0.93 -30.25
CA LEU A 233 -12.68 -1.99 -29.45
C LEU A 233 -13.92 -1.47 -28.72
N THR A 234 -14.98 -2.27 -28.72
CA THR A 234 -16.17 -1.99 -27.92
C THR A 234 -15.89 -2.29 -26.45
N ARG A 235 -16.77 -1.81 -25.58
CA ARG A 235 -16.74 -2.11 -24.14
C ARG A 235 -16.83 -3.61 -23.84
N ARG A 236 -17.54 -4.36 -24.70
CA ARG A 236 -17.61 -5.82 -24.63
C ARG A 236 -16.29 -6.48 -25.03
N ASP A 237 -15.66 -5.99 -26.08
CA ASP A 237 -14.32 -6.48 -26.45
C ASP A 237 -13.29 -6.17 -25.34
N ALA A 238 -13.43 -5.05 -24.64
CA ALA A 238 -12.58 -4.71 -23.51
C ALA A 238 -12.78 -5.63 -22.30
N TYR A 239 -14.03 -6.04 -22.02
CA TYR A 239 -14.34 -7.06 -21.02
C TYR A 239 -13.68 -8.40 -21.38
N ASP A 240 -13.85 -8.86 -22.62
CA ASP A 240 -13.23 -10.09 -23.12
C ASP A 240 -11.69 -10.01 -23.10
N HIS A 241 -11.13 -8.85 -23.49
CA HIS A 241 -9.70 -8.58 -23.43
C HIS A 241 -9.17 -8.63 -22.00
N PHE A 242 -9.86 -8.03 -21.04
CA PHE A 242 -9.47 -8.08 -19.63
C PHE A 242 -9.40 -9.52 -19.13
N GLN A 243 -10.45 -10.31 -19.36
CA GLN A 243 -10.50 -11.71 -18.94
C GLN A 243 -9.36 -12.55 -19.53
N LYS A 244 -9.02 -12.29 -20.79
CA LYS A 244 -8.06 -13.10 -21.55
C LYS A 244 -6.60 -12.65 -21.42
N TYR A 245 -6.35 -11.36 -21.30
CA TYR A 245 -5.00 -10.78 -21.37
C TYR A 245 -4.78 -9.69 -20.32
N GLY A 246 -5.74 -8.79 -20.12
CA GLY A 246 -5.53 -7.57 -19.35
C GLY A 246 -5.02 -7.79 -17.93
N LEU A 247 -5.56 -8.80 -17.23
CA LEU A 247 -5.10 -9.18 -15.89
C LEU A 247 -3.67 -9.75 -15.91
N ASP A 248 -3.37 -10.64 -16.85
CA ASP A 248 -2.05 -11.27 -16.97
C ASP A 248 -0.97 -10.27 -17.41
N GLU A 249 -1.35 -9.22 -18.14
CA GLU A 249 -0.50 -8.08 -18.49
C GLU A 249 -0.30 -7.10 -17.33
N GLY A 250 -1.07 -7.22 -16.25
CA GLY A 250 -1.06 -6.31 -15.10
C GLY A 250 -1.65 -4.93 -15.41
N ARG A 251 -2.50 -4.80 -16.43
CA ARG A 251 -3.10 -3.50 -16.80
C ARG A 251 -3.98 -2.98 -15.66
N SER A 252 -4.05 -1.67 -15.46
CA SER A 252 -4.92 -1.08 -14.43
C SER A 252 -6.39 -1.18 -14.86
N PHE A 253 -7.22 -1.89 -14.08
CA PHE A 253 -8.63 -2.21 -14.40
C PHE A 253 -9.62 -1.84 -13.30
N SER A 254 -9.13 -1.45 -12.14
CA SER A 254 -9.93 -0.92 -11.05
C SER A 254 -9.22 0.28 -10.46
N GLN A 255 -10.01 1.22 -9.97
CA GLN A 255 -9.50 2.37 -9.27
C GLN A 255 -9.01 2.00 -7.86
N PHE A 256 -9.68 1.06 -7.21
CA PHE A 256 -9.46 0.74 -5.80
C PHE A 256 -8.73 -0.58 -5.59
N PHE A 257 -8.37 -1.27 -6.68
CA PHE A 257 -7.51 -2.44 -6.68
C PHE A 257 -6.46 -2.32 -7.79
N ASP A 258 -5.19 -2.40 -7.42
CA ASP A 258 -4.05 -2.48 -8.33
C ASP A 258 -3.27 -3.77 -8.04
N VAL A 259 -3.26 -4.69 -9.00
CA VAL A 259 -2.68 -6.02 -8.81
C VAL A 259 -1.16 -6.01 -8.63
N ARG A 260 -0.47 -5.01 -9.20
CA ARG A 260 0.97 -4.88 -9.05
C ARG A 260 1.27 -4.32 -7.67
N TYR A 261 0.61 -3.22 -7.29
CA TYR A 261 0.70 -2.68 -5.93
C TYR A 261 0.41 -3.76 -4.89
N TYR A 262 -0.66 -4.53 -5.09
CA TYR A 262 -1.05 -5.61 -4.19
C TYR A 262 0.03 -6.69 -4.05
N LEU A 263 0.67 -7.14 -5.15
CA LEU A 263 1.79 -8.07 -5.04
C LEU A 263 3.04 -7.42 -4.42
N ASP A 264 3.30 -6.16 -4.72
CA ASP A 264 4.52 -5.48 -4.32
C ASP A 264 4.56 -5.17 -2.83
N ASN A 265 3.41 -4.91 -2.22
CA ASN A 265 3.22 -4.59 -0.80
C ASN A 265 2.75 -5.80 0.02
N ASN A 266 2.79 -7.01 -0.55
CA ASN A 266 2.49 -8.25 0.17
C ASN A 266 3.62 -9.26 -0.06
N HIS A 267 4.68 -9.14 0.74
CA HIS A 267 5.94 -9.87 0.55
C HIS A 267 5.78 -11.38 0.56
N ASP A 268 4.86 -11.91 1.36
CA ASP A 268 4.51 -13.32 1.40
C ASP A 268 3.97 -13.83 0.05
N LEU A 269 3.09 -13.04 -0.59
CA LEU A 269 2.55 -13.36 -1.92
C LEU A 269 3.63 -13.26 -3.00
N ARG A 270 4.46 -12.22 -2.95
CA ARG A 270 5.61 -12.08 -3.85
C ARG A 270 6.60 -13.25 -3.71
N ALA A 271 6.93 -13.64 -2.48
CA ALA A 271 7.83 -14.76 -2.19
C ALA A 271 7.28 -16.11 -2.68
N SER A 272 5.95 -16.28 -2.69
CA SER A 272 5.30 -17.47 -3.26
C SER A 272 5.34 -17.53 -4.80
N GLY A 273 5.76 -16.46 -5.47
CA GLY A 273 5.88 -16.40 -6.93
C GLY A 273 4.53 -16.30 -7.66
N MET A 274 3.49 -15.79 -7.01
CA MET A 274 2.17 -15.60 -7.62
C MET A 274 2.24 -14.68 -8.84
N ASN A 275 1.60 -15.11 -9.94
CA ASN A 275 1.31 -14.21 -11.05
C ASN A 275 0.11 -13.30 -10.73
N TYR A 276 -0.14 -12.29 -11.58
CA TYR A 276 -1.22 -11.33 -11.35
C TYR A 276 -2.62 -11.95 -11.25
N ARG A 277 -2.88 -13.04 -11.99
CA ARG A 277 -4.18 -13.74 -11.90
C ARG A 277 -4.36 -14.43 -10.56
N GLN A 278 -3.30 -15.07 -10.06
CA GLN A 278 -3.30 -15.69 -8.74
C GLN A 278 -3.42 -14.64 -7.65
N ALA A 279 -2.71 -13.52 -7.77
CA ALA A 279 -2.79 -12.41 -6.82
C ALA A 279 -4.18 -11.78 -6.74
N PHE A 280 -4.83 -11.57 -7.89
CA PHE A 280 -6.20 -11.07 -7.93
C PHE A 280 -7.20 -12.06 -7.34
N ALA A 281 -7.10 -13.34 -7.69
CA ALA A 281 -7.92 -14.39 -7.08
C ALA A 281 -7.68 -14.48 -5.57
N HIS A 282 -6.44 -14.33 -5.11
CA HIS A 282 -6.09 -14.29 -3.70
C HIS A 282 -6.77 -13.10 -3.01
N PHE A 283 -6.72 -11.90 -3.59
CA PHE A 283 -7.42 -10.74 -3.03
C PHE A 283 -8.93 -10.96 -2.91
N GLN A 284 -9.59 -11.45 -3.96
CA GLN A 284 -11.05 -11.67 -3.96
C GLN A 284 -11.50 -12.69 -2.89
N ASN A 285 -10.73 -13.76 -2.71
CA ASN A 285 -11.11 -14.86 -1.84
C ASN A 285 -10.64 -14.67 -0.39
N PHE A 286 -9.48 -14.03 -0.20
CA PHE A 286 -8.79 -13.95 1.09
C PHE A 286 -8.41 -12.51 1.43
N GLY A 287 -7.62 -11.85 0.57
CA GLY A 287 -6.98 -10.57 0.90
C GLY A 287 -7.91 -9.45 1.34
N VAL A 288 -9.09 -9.34 0.71
CA VAL A 288 -10.10 -8.36 1.11
C VAL A 288 -10.61 -8.59 2.53
N ASN A 289 -10.71 -9.84 2.97
CA ASN A 289 -11.13 -10.21 4.33
C ASN A 289 -9.97 -10.15 5.32
N GLU A 290 -8.74 -10.39 4.87
CA GLU A 290 -7.50 -10.24 5.66
C GLU A 290 -7.12 -8.76 5.91
N ALA A 291 -7.94 -7.81 5.44
CA ALA A 291 -7.69 -6.39 5.52
C ALA A 291 -6.40 -5.93 4.81
N ARG A 292 -5.91 -6.71 3.83
CA ARG A 292 -4.76 -6.33 3.01
C ARG A 292 -5.13 -5.11 2.15
N ARG A 293 -4.18 -4.19 2.00
CA ARG A 293 -4.38 -2.94 1.25
C ARG A 293 -4.40 -3.21 -0.27
N PRO A 294 -5.53 -2.99 -0.97
CA PRO A 294 -5.63 -3.29 -2.40
C PRO A 294 -5.05 -2.23 -3.33
N SER A 295 -4.89 -0.99 -2.86
CA SER A 295 -4.35 0.12 -3.64
C SER A 295 -3.92 1.28 -2.75
N LEU A 296 -3.23 2.26 -3.32
CA LEU A 296 -2.99 3.56 -2.68
C LEU A 296 -4.30 4.27 -2.28
N LEU A 297 -5.37 4.09 -3.04
CA LEU A 297 -6.62 4.82 -2.86
C LEU A 297 -7.54 4.22 -1.80
N PHE A 298 -7.29 2.99 -1.33
CA PHE A 298 -8.14 2.35 -0.33
C PHE A 298 -7.32 1.47 0.60
N ASN A 299 -7.43 1.71 1.91
CA ASN A 299 -6.90 0.89 2.97
C ASN A 299 -8.07 0.51 3.91
N PRO A 300 -8.47 -0.77 4.00
CA PRO A 300 -9.63 -1.19 4.78
C PRO A 300 -9.48 -0.89 6.28
N VAL A 301 -8.27 -1.06 6.84
CA VAL A 301 -7.98 -0.76 8.25
C VAL A 301 -8.17 0.73 8.52
N TYR A 302 -7.54 1.57 7.70
CA TYR A 302 -7.68 3.02 7.81
C TYR A 302 -9.14 3.45 7.68
N TYR A 303 -9.85 2.91 6.70
CA TYR A 303 -11.24 3.29 6.43
C TYR A 303 -12.17 2.89 7.58
N LEU A 304 -12.03 1.70 8.15
CA LEU A 304 -12.83 1.30 9.32
C LEU A 304 -12.52 2.16 10.56
N ASP A 305 -11.24 2.42 10.82
CA ASP A 305 -10.80 3.19 11.99
C ASP A 305 -11.24 4.66 11.96
N ASN A 306 -11.28 5.26 10.77
CA ASN A 306 -11.65 6.66 10.59
C ASN A 306 -13.15 6.89 10.43
N ASN A 307 -13.97 5.83 10.50
CA ASN A 307 -15.41 5.89 10.31
C ASN A 307 -16.14 5.17 11.46
N ALA A 308 -16.37 5.91 12.55
CA ALA A 308 -16.94 5.37 13.79
C ALA A 308 -18.32 4.72 13.61
N ASP A 309 -19.12 5.16 12.63
CA ASP A 309 -20.40 4.54 12.27
C ASP A 309 -20.24 3.14 11.69
N LEU A 310 -19.23 2.94 10.83
CA LEU A 310 -18.92 1.63 10.24
C LEU A 310 -18.31 0.68 11.28
N ALA A 311 -17.43 1.19 12.14
CA ALA A 311 -16.88 0.43 13.27
C ALA A 311 -17.98 0.02 14.25
N ALA A 312 -18.94 0.90 14.56
CA ALA A 312 -20.09 0.58 15.41
C ALA A 312 -21.02 -0.46 14.78
N ALA A 313 -21.17 -0.42 13.45
CA ALA A 313 -21.90 -1.43 12.68
C ALA A 313 -21.11 -2.74 12.48
N LYS A 314 -19.84 -2.79 12.88
CA LYS A 314 -18.95 -3.96 12.80
C LYS A 314 -18.82 -4.53 11.39
N LEU A 315 -18.73 -3.65 10.40
CA LEU A 315 -18.49 -4.07 9.03
C LEU A 315 -17.17 -4.85 8.94
N THR A 316 -17.19 -5.91 8.16
CA THR A 316 -15.98 -6.61 7.72
C THR A 316 -15.18 -5.75 6.74
N SER A 317 -13.90 -6.07 6.55
CA SER A 317 -13.04 -5.40 5.55
C SER A 317 -13.61 -5.47 4.12
N LYS A 318 -14.30 -6.56 3.78
CA LYS A 318 -15.01 -6.70 2.49
C LYS A 318 -16.21 -5.77 2.37
N GLU A 319 -17.09 -5.76 3.38
CA GLU A 319 -18.23 -4.84 3.40
C GLU A 319 -17.78 -3.38 3.40
N ALA A 320 -16.65 -3.07 4.04
CA ALA A 320 -16.04 -1.75 4.01
C ALA A 320 -15.56 -1.35 2.60
N PHE A 321 -14.92 -2.27 1.88
CA PHE A 321 -14.48 -2.09 0.50
C PHE A 321 -15.66 -1.85 -0.46
N GLU A 322 -16.75 -2.59 -0.29
CA GLU A 322 -17.99 -2.41 -1.07
C GLU A 322 -18.70 -1.11 -0.70
N HIS A 323 -18.90 -0.86 0.60
CA HIS A 323 -19.55 0.35 1.11
C HIS A 323 -18.87 1.61 0.60
N PHE A 324 -17.54 1.65 0.58
CA PHE A 324 -16.82 2.81 0.08
C PHE A 324 -17.16 3.09 -1.39
N GLN A 325 -17.20 2.07 -2.24
CA GLN A 325 -17.53 2.23 -3.65
C GLN A 325 -18.99 2.63 -3.89
N ILE A 326 -19.92 2.13 -3.07
CA ILE A 326 -21.36 2.40 -3.21
C ILE A 326 -21.73 3.79 -2.68
N SER A 327 -21.22 4.14 -1.50
CA SER A 327 -21.64 5.30 -0.71
C SER A 327 -20.48 6.15 -0.20
N GLY A 328 -19.45 5.54 0.41
CA GLY A 328 -18.39 6.28 1.09
C GLY A 328 -17.62 7.26 0.19
N LEU A 329 -17.46 6.90 -1.08
CA LEU A 329 -16.91 7.77 -2.11
C LEU A 329 -17.78 9.00 -2.28
N LYS A 330 -19.08 8.84 -2.54
CA LYS A 330 -20.06 9.93 -2.73
C LYS A 330 -20.20 10.82 -1.49
N GLU A 331 -19.91 10.28 -0.32
CA GLU A 331 -19.89 10.99 0.96
C GLU A 331 -18.60 11.77 1.20
N GLY A 332 -17.58 11.60 0.35
CA GLY A 332 -16.28 12.27 0.47
C GLY A 332 -15.41 11.72 1.59
N ARG A 333 -15.64 10.47 2.01
CA ARG A 333 -14.89 9.85 3.10
C ARG A 333 -13.43 9.59 2.69
N ARG A 334 -12.53 9.69 3.66
CA ARG A 334 -11.11 9.36 3.51
C ARG A 334 -10.95 7.84 3.63
N SER A 335 -10.53 7.18 2.54
CA SER A 335 -10.36 5.72 2.45
C SER A 335 -8.94 5.24 2.67
N SER A 336 -7.96 6.14 2.67
CA SER A 336 -6.58 5.85 3.02
C SER A 336 -5.89 7.13 3.45
N ILE A 337 -4.70 7.03 4.05
CA ILE A 337 -3.89 8.21 4.35
C ILE A 337 -3.46 8.97 3.09
N PHE A 338 -3.34 8.27 1.95
CA PHE A 338 -3.10 8.81 0.61
C PHE A 338 -4.37 9.41 -0.04
N PHE A 339 -5.57 8.89 0.24
CA PHE A 339 -6.82 9.44 -0.30
C PHE A 339 -7.50 10.40 0.68
N ASP A 340 -7.14 11.69 0.55
CA ASP A 340 -7.73 12.82 1.28
C ASP A 340 -8.24 13.81 0.23
N PRO A 341 -9.55 13.78 -0.06
CA PRO A 341 -10.14 14.64 -1.08
C PRO A 341 -9.85 16.13 -0.84
N GLN A 342 -9.85 16.59 0.42
CA GLN A 342 -9.60 17.99 0.72
C GLN A 342 -8.16 18.41 0.42
N ALA A 343 -7.19 17.60 0.86
CA ALA A 343 -5.78 17.88 0.61
C ALA A 343 -5.43 17.80 -0.89
N LEU A 344 -5.98 16.81 -1.60
CA LEU A 344 -5.82 16.70 -3.05
C LEU A 344 -6.40 17.91 -3.76
N ALA A 345 -7.62 18.34 -3.37
CA ALA A 345 -8.33 19.45 -4.00
C ALA A 345 -7.60 20.79 -3.85
N ALA A 346 -6.82 20.91 -2.77
CA ALA A 346 -6.02 22.09 -2.51
C ALA A 346 -4.85 22.25 -3.50
N LEU A 347 -4.38 21.15 -4.08
CA LEU A 347 -3.18 21.10 -4.92
C LEU A 347 -3.44 20.71 -6.38
N ILE A 348 -4.62 20.20 -6.72
CA ILE A 348 -5.01 19.91 -8.10
C ILE A 348 -6.08 20.91 -8.57
N ARG A 349 -5.99 21.35 -9.83
CA ARG A 349 -7.03 22.18 -10.43
C ARG A 349 -8.12 21.29 -11.04
N THR A 350 -9.34 21.43 -10.53
CA THR A 350 -10.56 20.94 -11.17
C THR A 350 -11.24 22.10 -11.90
N ASP A 351 -11.91 21.82 -13.01
CA ASP A 351 -12.66 22.78 -13.84
C ASP A 351 -14.03 23.18 -13.24
N PHE A 352 -14.36 22.72 -12.04
CA PHE A 352 -15.68 22.94 -11.42
C PHE A 352 -15.62 23.68 -10.08
N GLN A 353 -16.50 24.69 -9.95
CA GLN A 353 -16.66 25.59 -8.80
C GLN A 353 -17.13 24.87 -7.51
N PRO A 354 -16.85 25.42 -6.31
CA PRO A 354 -16.77 24.68 -5.05
C PRO A 354 -18.10 24.35 -4.35
N ALA A 355 -19.27 24.69 -4.91
CA ALA A 355 -20.50 24.77 -4.12
C ALA A 355 -21.23 23.42 -3.89
N SER A 356 -20.84 22.34 -4.57
CA SER A 356 -21.47 21.01 -4.40
C SER A 356 -20.63 19.91 -5.04
N VAL A 357 -19.39 19.72 -4.58
CA VAL A 357 -18.49 18.71 -5.15
C VAL A 357 -19.10 17.33 -4.93
N ASP A 358 -19.64 16.75 -6.00
CA ASP A 358 -19.87 15.30 -6.09
C ASP A 358 -18.48 14.64 -6.14
N PRO A 359 -18.08 13.85 -5.12
CA PRO A 359 -16.77 13.22 -5.09
C PRO A 359 -16.49 12.29 -6.27
N THR A 360 -17.51 11.87 -7.01
CA THR A 360 -17.32 11.09 -8.24
C THR A 360 -16.76 11.92 -9.39
N THR A 361 -16.98 13.24 -9.40
CA THR A 361 -16.39 14.19 -10.37
C THR A 361 -14.94 14.56 -10.04
N PHE A 362 -14.55 14.36 -8.77
CA PHE A 362 -13.19 14.60 -8.26
C PHE A 362 -12.12 13.79 -9.01
N PHE A 363 -12.51 12.68 -9.63
CA PHE A 363 -11.63 11.75 -10.33
C PHE A 363 -11.40 12.05 -11.80
N GLN A 364 -11.95 13.15 -12.33
CA GLN A 364 -11.67 13.63 -13.68
C GLN A 364 -10.85 14.92 -13.60
N PRO A 365 -9.58 14.89 -13.17
CA PRO A 365 -8.75 16.08 -13.23
C PRO A 365 -8.60 16.51 -14.69
N THR A 366 -9.10 17.70 -15.00
CA THR A 366 -9.19 18.23 -16.36
C THR A 366 -7.99 19.08 -16.75
N VAL A 367 -7.14 19.44 -15.78
CA VAL A 367 -5.93 20.25 -15.98
C VAL A 367 -4.68 19.39 -15.78
N LYS A 368 -4.46 18.48 -16.74
CA LYS A 368 -3.26 17.63 -16.80
C LYS A 368 -2.89 17.30 -18.25
N TRP A 369 -1.68 16.82 -18.46
CA TRP A 369 -1.28 16.30 -19.77
C TRP A 369 -1.99 14.98 -20.08
N ASN A 370 -2.45 14.83 -21.32
CA ASN A 370 -2.81 13.53 -21.85
C ASN A 370 -1.54 12.79 -22.27
N VAL A 371 -0.92 12.09 -21.33
CA VAL A 371 0.34 11.37 -21.57
C VAL A 371 0.04 10.15 -22.46
N PRO A 372 0.67 10.02 -23.65
CA PRO A 372 0.46 8.87 -24.52
C PRO A 372 0.84 7.55 -23.83
N ALA A 373 0.39 6.41 -24.36
CA ALA A 373 0.75 5.08 -23.85
C ALA A 373 2.27 4.80 -23.80
N SER A 374 3.07 5.56 -24.55
CA SER A 374 4.54 5.53 -24.47
C SER A 374 5.10 6.19 -23.20
N ASN A 375 4.25 6.80 -22.37
CA ASN A 375 4.59 7.58 -21.19
C ASN A 375 5.51 8.78 -21.48
N VAL A 376 5.62 9.25 -22.73
CA VAL A 376 6.57 10.31 -23.10
C VAL A 376 5.90 11.68 -23.06
N LEU A 377 6.54 12.63 -22.36
CA LEU A 377 6.25 14.05 -22.45
C LEU A 377 7.53 14.78 -22.87
N THR A 378 7.47 15.56 -23.95
CA THR A 378 8.66 16.24 -24.48
C THR A 378 8.86 17.61 -23.84
N TYR A 379 10.11 18.02 -23.65
CA TYR A 379 10.44 19.37 -23.22
C TYR A 379 11.59 19.96 -24.03
N SER A 380 11.70 21.27 -24.07
CA SER A 380 12.77 21.96 -24.77
C SER A 380 13.21 23.24 -24.07
N PHE A 381 14.45 23.66 -24.31
CA PHE A 381 14.98 24.93 -23.83
C PHE A 381 14.95 25.92 -24.98
N VAL A 382 14.27 27.06 -24.80
CA VAL A 382 14.26 28.12 -25.81
C VAL A 382 15.69 28.51 -26.14
N THR A 383 15.99 28.59 -27.44
CA THR A 383 17.31 28.98 -27.94
C THR A 383 17.28 30.42 -28.41
N THR A 384 18.47 31.02 -28.56
CA THR A 384 18.60 32.33 -29.22
C THR A 384 17.92 32.36 -30.61
N ALA A 385 17.90 31.22 -31.33
CA ALA A 385 17.29 31.10 -32.66
C ALA A 385 15.79 30.81 -32.66
N SER A 386 15.18 30.50 -31.51
CA SER A 386 13.75 30.21 -31.39
C SER A 386 13.00 31.15 -30.47
N ALA A 387 13.71 32.01 -29.73
CA ALA A 387 13.13 33.02 -28.86
C ALA A 387 12.14 33.94 -29.59
N PHE A 388 12.44 34.35 -30.83
CA PHE A 388 11.56 35.20 -31.63
C PHE A 388 10.33 34.46 -32.21
N LEU A 389 10.27 33.14 -32.07
CA LEU A 389 9.13 32.30 -32.47
C LEU A 389 8.19 32.01 -31.30
N TYR A 390 8.48 32.50 -30.10
CA TYR A 390 7.61 32.32 -28.95
C TYR A 390 6.33 33.15 -29.11
N GLU A 391 5.16 32.54 -28.86
CA GLU A 391 3.84 33.10 -29.20
C GLU A 391 3.13 33.75 -28.00
N GLY A 392 3.69 33.65 -26.79
CA GLY A 392 3.12 34.24 -25.58
C GLY A 392 3.30 35.77 -25.52
N GLN A 393 2.70 36.38 -24.49
CA GLN A 393 2.67 37.84 -24.30
C GLN A 393 3.96 38.39 -23.67
N GLU A 394 4.85 37.50 -23.21
CA GLU A 394 6.09 37.83 -22.55
C GLU A 394 7.09 38.51 -23.48
N THR A 395 7.78 39.52 -22.95
CA THR A 395 8.89 40.18 -23.65
C THR A 395 10.23 39.60 -23.17
N GLY A 396 11.32 39.94 -23.85
CA GLY A 396 12.67 39.56 -23.39
C GLY A 396 12.94 38.06 -23.34
N VAL A 397 12.15 37.26 -24.05
CA VAL A 397 12.32 35.79 -24.15
C VAL A 397 13.74 35.48 -24.60
N LYS A 398 14.45 34.69 -23.81
CA LYS A 398 15.85 34.33 -24.07
C LYS A 398 16.21 32.97 -23.49
N GLU A 399 17.30 32.43 -24.01
CA GLU A 399 17.84 31.13 -23.65
C GLU A 399 18.37 31.07 -22.21
N LEU A 400 18.15 29.92 -21.55
CA LEU A 400 18.67 29.63 -20.23
C LEU A 400 20.17 29.29 -20.24
N ASP A 401 20.88 29.61 -19.15
CA ASP A 401 22.27 29.16 -18.99
C ASP A 401 22.36 27.65 -18.68
N ASP A 402 23.54 27.06 -18.95
CA ASP A 402 23.74 25.61 -18.88
C ASP A 402 23.52 25.03 -17.48
N ARG A 403 23.83 25.78 -16.42
CA ARG A 403 23.61 25.31 -15.05
C ARG A 403 22.13 25.26 -14.72
N THR A 404 21.39 26.29 -15.09
CA THR A 404 19.91 26.31 -14.95
C THR A 404 19.28 25.17 -15.75
N LYS A 405 19.71 24.93 -16.99
CA LYS A 405 19.26 23.79 -17.81
C LYS A 405 19.54 22.45 -17.11
N ASN A 406 20.71 22.28 -16.52
CA ASN A 406 21.08 21.06 -15.81
C ASN A 406 20.23 20.84 -14.55
N ASN A 407 19.92 21.89 -13.79
CA ASN A 407 19.00 21.80 -12.66
C ASN A 407 17.60 21.33 -13.12
N ILE A 408 17.06 21.92 -14.19
CA ILE A 408 15.75 21.52 -14.76
C ILE A 408 15.77 20.06 -15.21
N ARG A 409 16.84 19.61 -15.90
CA ARG A 409 16.99 18.20 -16.30
C ARG A 409 16.98 17.27 -15.09
N SER A 410 17.68 17.62 -14.02
CA SER A 410 17.70 16.83 -12.78
C SER A 410 16.32 16.79 -12.11
N ILE A 411 15.62 17.92 -12.09
CA ILE A 411 14.24 18.00 -11.57
C ILE A 411 13.30 17.12 -12.40
N LEU A 412 13.33 17.20 -13.72
CA LEU A 412 12.45 16.36 -14.55
C LEU A 412 12.74 14.87 -14.37
N ARG A 413 14.01 14.47 -14.22
CA ARG A 413 14.36 13.07 -13.86
C ARG A 413 13.82 12.68 -12.50
N LEU A 414 13.85 13.59 -11.53
CA LEU A 414 13.31 13.36 -10.20
C LEU A 414 11.79 13.16 -10.25
N TYR A 415 11.05 13.97 -11.02
CA TYR A 415 9.61 13.77 -11.24
C TYR A 415 9.30 12.40 -11.88
N SER A 416 10.12 11.92 -12.82
CA SER A 416 10.00 10.57 -13.38
C SER A 416 10.18 9.43 -12.36
N GLN A 417 10.74 9.69 -11.18
CA GLN A 417 10.82 8.70 -10.10
C GLN A 417 9.50 8.57 -9.33
N TYR A 418 8.65 9.60 -9.36
CA TYR A 418 7.40 9.66 -8.60
C TYR A 418 6.15 9.36 -9.43
N ILE A 419 6.16 9.73 -10.71
CA ILE A 419 5.07 9.52 -11.66
C ILE A 419 5.57 8.78 -12.92
N PRO A 420 4.71 7.99 -13.59
CA PRO A 420 5.07 7.22 -14.78
C PRO A 420 5.14 8.10 -16.04
N VAL A 421 5.92 9.19 -15.99
CA VAL A 421 6.15 10.12 -17.11
C VAL A 421 7.64 10.18 -17.41
N ASN A 422 8.00 9.84 -18.64
CA ASN A 422 9.35 9.94 -19.19
C ASN A 422 9.53 11.29 -19.90
N PHE A 423 10.29 12.19 -19.29
CA PHE A 423 10.58 13.50 -19.85
C PHE A 423 11.73 13.42 -20.87
N VAL A 424 11.43 13.74 -22.13
CA VAL A 424 12.40 13.65 -23.23
C VAL A 424 12.75 15.05 -23.74
N GLU A 425 14.02 15.42 -23.67
CA GLU A 425 14.51 16.68 -24.23
C GLU A 425 14.51 16.61 -25.75
N VAL A 426 13.94 17.63 -26.39
CA VAL A 426 13.93 17.83 -27.84
C VAL A 426 14.50 19.21 -28.19
N THR A 427 14.89 19.40 -29.45
CA THR A 427 15.42 20.70 -29.91
C THR A 427 14.30 21.73 -30.00
N ASP A 428 14.45 22.90 -29.37
CA ASP A 428 13.47 23.99 -29.46
C ASP A 428 13.49 24.68 -30.83
N ARG A 429 13.05 23.98 -31.87
CA ARG A 429 12.94 24.52 -33.24
C ARG A 429 11.97 23.67 -34.05
N PRO A 430 11.07 24.27 -34.86
CA PRO A 430 10.17 23.50 -35.72
C PRO A 430 10.93 22.47 -36.58
N PRO A 431 10.41 21.23 -36.68
CA PRO A 431 9.14 20.72 -36.12
C PRO A 431 9.23 20.15 -34.70
N ASN A 432 10.38 20.24 -34.01
CA ASN A 432 10.68 19.48 -32.80
C ASN A 432 10.47 20.26 -31.47
N ILE A 433 9.60 21.26 -31.44
CA ILE A 433 9.34 22.05 -30.21
C ILE A 433 8.76 21.13 -29.13
N GLY A 434 9.30 21.20 -27.92
CA GLY A 434 8.82 20.43 -26.78
C GLY A 434 7.43 20.88 -26.34
N GLN A 435 6.68 19.97 -25.71
CA GLN A 435 5.37 20.28 -25.13
C GLN A 435 5.48 21.21 -23.92
N ILE A 436 6.59 21.13 -23.17
CA ILE A 436 6.94 22.07 -22.11
C ILE A 436 8.20 22.83 -22.52
N ARG A 437 8.15 24.15 -22.60
CA ARG A 437 9.31 24.98 -22.93
C ARG A 437 9.80 25.74 -21.70
N PHE A 438 11.12 25.86 -21.58
CA PHE A 438 11.76 26.59 -20.50
C PHE A 438 12.54 27.79 -21.05
N MET A 439 12.33 28.96 -20.46
CA MET A 439 12.94 30.21 -20.93
C MET A 439 13.12 31.24 -19.83
N TYR A 440 14.02 32.19 -20.06
CA TYR A 440 13.97 33.47 -19.35
C TYR A 440 13.00 34.39 -20.09
N SER A 441 12.25 35.21 -19.35
CA SER A 441 11.43 36.26 -19.95
C SER A 441 11.10 37.37 -18.95
N ASN A 442 10.49 38.45 -19.45
CA ASN A 442 9.94 39.53 -18.65
C ASN A 442 8.41 39.47 -18.70
N ARG A 443 7.78 39.67 -17.53
CA ARG A 443 6.33 39.81 -17.41
C ARG A 443 5.98 41.27 -17.18
N GLU A 444 5.72 42.01 -18.26
CA GLU A 444 5.49 43.47 -18.21
C GLU A 444 4.36 43.89 -17.24
N GLN A 445 3.33 43.05 -17.10
CA GLN A 445 2.20 43.30 -16.21
C GLN A 445 2.48 42.98 -14.73
N ALA A 446 3.58 42.27 -14.42
CA ALA A 446 4.00 41.92 -13.07
C ALA A 446 5.54 41.81 -13.00
N PRO A 447 6.27 42.95 -13.06
CA PRO A 447 7.73 42.98 -13.22
C PRO A 447 8.51 42.27 -12.10
N ASP A 448 7.93 42.18 -10.90
CA ASP A 448 8.55 41.54 -9.73
C ASP A 448 8.43 40.00 -9.73
N THR A 449 7.87 39.41 -10.79
CA THR A 449 7.71 37.96 -10.90
C THR A 449 9.08 37.27 -10.97
N LEU A 450 9.35 36.36 -10.02
CA LEU A 450 10.60 35.57 -10.00
C LEU A 450 10.55 34.39 -10.98
N ALA A 451 9.42 33.68 -11.03
CA ALA A 451 9.12 32.62 -11.99
C ALA A 451 7.62 32.32 -12.01
N TYR A 452 7.13 31.74 -13.10
CA TYR A 452 5.80 31.16 -13.20
C TYR A 452 5.75 30.11 -14.31
N ALA A 453 4.68 29.31 -14.32
CA ALA A 453 4.38 28.40 -15.41
C ALA A 453 2.91 28.50 -15.82
N TYR A 454 2.66 28.25 -17.10
CA TYR A 454 1.33 27.93 -17.61
C TYR A 454 0.94 26.51 -17.19
N TYR A 455 -0.36 26.29 -16.99
CA TYR A 455 -0.89 24.93 -16.76
C TYR A 455 -0.93 24.13 -18.07
N PRO A 456 -1.01 22.78 -18.04
CA PRO A 456 -1.13 21.94 -19.24
C PRO A 456 -2.29 22.34 -20.19
N LYS A 457 -3.38 22.85 -19.60
CA LYS A 457 -4.57 23.34 -20.29
C LYS A 457 -5.23 24.39 -19.41
N ASP A 458 -5.62 25.55 -19.93
CA ASP A 458 -6.42 26.52 -19.16
C ASP A 458 -7.92 26.40 -19.52
N PRO A 459 -8.75 25.77 -18.68
CA PRO A 459 -10.17 25.57 -19.00
C PRO A 459 -11.04 26.84 -18.86
N GLY A 460 -10.45 28.03 -18.64
CA GLY A 460 -11.20 29.22 -18.21
C GLY A 460 -10.94 30.53 -18.94
N ASP A 461 -10.09 30.60 -19.96
CA ASP A 461 -9.88 31.85 -20.70
C ASP A 461 -10.40 31.77 -22.15
N ASP A 462 -11.72 31.90 -22.27
CA ASP A 462 -12.43 32.09 -23.55
C ASP A 462 -12.22 33.53 -24.11
N THR A 463 -11.37 34.36 -23.48
CA THR A 463 -11.07 35.74 -23.88
C THR A 463 -9.72 35.91 -24.59
N LEU A 464 -8.84 34.90 -24.53
CA LEU A 464 -7.62 34.86 -25.34
C LEU A 464 -7.88 34.21 -26.70
N SER A 465 -8.02 35.03 -27.74
CA SER A 465 -8.10 34.62 -29.16
C SER A 465 -6.77 34.09 -29.73
N TYR A 466 -6.09 33.20 -29.03
CA TYR A 466 -4.94 32.47 -29.53
C TYR A 466 -5.13 30.97 -29.24
N PRO A 467 -4.56 30.05 -30.04
CA PRO A 467 -4.66 28.63 -29.75
C PRO A 467 -3.90 28.34 -28.45
N VAL A 468 -4.62 28.38 -27.33
CA VAL A 468 -4.13 28.22 -25.94
C VAL A 468 -3.44 26.88 -25.69
N ASP A 469 -3.49 25.97 -26.67
CA ASP A 469 -2.83 24.66 -26.64
C ASP A 469 -1.29 24.75 -26.84
N SER A 470 -0.74 25.81 -27.44
CA SER A 470 0.71 25.90 -27.75
C SER A 470 1.60 26.43 -26.61
N LEU A 471 1.01 27.07 -25.60
CA LEU A 471 1.71 27.64 -24.44
C LEU A 471 1.58 26.78 -23.17
N GLY A 472 0.77 25.72 -23.22
CA GLY A 472 0.48 24.87 -22.07
C GLY A 472 1.76 24.32 -21.45
N GLY A 473 1.95 24.49 -20.14
CA GLY A 473 3.12 24.01 -19.42
C GLY A 473 4.38 24.89 -19.53
N ASP A 474 4.43 25.91 -20.39
CA ASP A 474 5.64 26.72 -20.55
C ASP A 474 6.05 27.42 -19.25
N VAL A 475 7.35 27.37 -18.95
CA VAL A 475 7.97 27.85 -17.71
C VAL A 475 8.85 29.07 -17.99
N HIS A 476 8.54 30.14 -17.28
CA HIS A 476 9.18 31.45 -17.39
C HIS A 476 9.98 31.75 -16.13
N LEU A 477 11.26 32.05 -16.32
CA LEU A 477 12.18 32.40 -15.24
C LEU A 477 12.62 33.87 -15.37
N ASN A 478 12.80 34.55 -14.24
CA ASN A 478 13.43 35.86 -14.24
C ASN A 478 14.92 35.71 -14.60
N GLY A 479 15.37 36.48 -15.59
CA GLY A 479 16.72 36.43 -16.12
C GLY A 479 17.71 37.42 -15.49
N ASP A 480 17.32 38.14 -14.44
CA ASP A 480 18.17 39.06 -13.68
C ASP A 480 18.79 38.35 -12.47
N LYS A 481 20.08 38.02 -12.58
CA LYS A 481 20.85 37.33 -11.54
C LYS A 481 21.08 38.15 -10.28
N SER A 482 20.88 39.46 -10.33
CA SER A 482 20.94 40.29 -9.11
C SER A 482 19.72 40.11 -8.21
N VAL A 483 18.62 39.63 -8.79
CA VAL A 483 17.38 39.32 -8.08
C VAL A 483 17.33 37.84 -7.71
N ILE A 484 17.63 36.95 -8.65
CA ILE A 484 17.57 35.50 -8.41
C ILE A 484 18.49 34.71 -9.38
N ASP A 485 19.19 33.70 -8.88
CA ASP A 485 20.07 32.85 -9.69
C ASP A 485 19.62 31.38 -9.70
N PHE A 486 18.89 31.01 -10.76
CA PHE A 486 18.41 29.63 -11.00
C PHE A 486 19.51 28.61 -11.32
N ALA A 487 20.77 29.05 -11.39
CA ALA A 487 21.94 28.16 -11.47
C ALA A 487 22.34 27.56 -10.12
N THR A 488 21.71 27.97 -9.01
CA THR A 488 21.96 27.43 -7.67
C THR A 488 21.32 26.06 -7.48
N GLY A 489 21.95 25.19 -6.67
CA GLY A 489 21.60 23.77 -6.56
C GLY A 489 20.47 23.45 -5.57
N PRO A 490 20.21 22.16 -5.30
CA PRO A 490 19.22 21.71 -4.31
C PRO A 490 19.37 22.38 -2.94
N GLY A 491 18.27 22.56 -2.23
CA GLY A 491 18.26 23.23 -0.91
C GLY A 491 18.34 24.75 -0.99
N THR A 492 18.22 25.33 -2.19
CA THR A 492 18.15 26.78 -2.40
C THR A 492 16.77 27.22 -2.88
N VAL A 493 16.46 28.49 -2.64
CA VAL A 493 15.19 29.12 -3.01
C VAL A 493 14.93 29.00 -4.50
N SER A 494 15.94 29.26 -5.33
CA SER A 494 15.79 29.23 -6.77
C SER A 494 15.51 27.80 -7.26
N TYR A 495 16.10 26.79 -6.62
CA TYR A 495 15.82 25.39 -6.92
C TYR A 495 14.40 24.97 -6.49
N GLU A 496 13.94 25.38 -5.31
CA GLU A 496 12.55 25.16 -4.87
C GLU A 496 11.54 25.83 -5.83
N LEU A 497 11.84 27.02 -6.34
CA LEU A 497 11.01 27.67 -7.36
C LEU A 497 11.02 26.91 -8.70
N LEU A 498 12.12 26.26 -9.08
CA LEU A 498 12.11 25.37 -10.26
C LEU A 498 11.21 24.16 -10.02
N LEU A 499 11.30 23.52 -8.85
CA LEU A 499 10.42 22.41 -8.46
C LEU A 499 8.95 22.84 -8.54
N GLN A 500 8.60 23.96 -7.90
CA GLN A 500 7.25 24.51 -7.90
C GLN A 500 6.73 24.74 -9.32
N ASN A 501 7.52 25.36 -10.20
CA ASN A 501 7.06 25.69 -11.55
C ASN A 501 6.98 24.48 -12.48
N VAL A 502 7.83 23.46 -12.30
CA VAL A 502 7.64 22.15 -12.95
C VAL A 502 6.35 21.48 -12.46
N GLY A 503 6.07 21.52 -11.15
CA GLY A 503 4.79 21.05 -10.60
C GLY A 503 3.58 21.74 -11.23
N ARG A 504 3.63 23.06 -11.38
CA ARG A 504 2.59 23.86 -12.07
C ARG A 504 2.42 23.48 -13.54
N ALA A 505 3.53 23.32 -14.26
CA ALA A 505 3.54 22.86 -15.65
C ALA A 505 2.95 21.45 -15.82
N LEU A 506 2.86 20.68 -14.74
CA LEU A 506 2.23 19.36 -14.68
C LEU A 506 0.81 19.38 -14.10
N GLY A 507 0.27 20.54 -13.72
CA GLY A 507 -1.12 20.69 -13.28
C GLY A 507 -1.31 20.95 -11.78
N LEU A 508 -0.24 21.06 -10.99
CA LEU A 508 -0.36 21.41 -9.57
C LEU A 508 -0.69 22.90 -9.40
N LYS A 509 -1.60 23.19 -8.49
CA LYS A 509 -2.07 24.54 -8.15
C LYS A 509 -1.39 25.04 -6.87
N PRO A 510 -1.00 26.33 -6.79
CA PRO A 510 -0.59 26.94 -5.52
C PRO A 510 -1.71 26.96 -4.47
N THR A 511 -1.35 26.93 -3.19
CA THR A 511 -2.30 26.74 -2.09
C THR A 511 -3.22 27.92 -1.78
N ILE A 512 -2.98 29.12 -2.31
CA ILE A 512 -3.80 30.33 -2.02
C ILE A 512 -4.57 30.89 -3.22
N VAL A 513 -4.39 30.35 -4.43
CA VAL A 513 -4.94 30.99 -5.65
C VAL A 513 -6.42 30.70 -5.89
N SER A 514 -7.03 29.73 -5.20
CA SER A 514 -8.49 29.49 -5.19
C SER A 514 -8.88 28.48 -4.11
N SER A 515 -10.08 28.57 -3.52
CA SER A 515 -10.60 27.52 -2.63
C SER A 515 -10.87 26.22 -3.41
N PRO A 516 -10.65 25.02 -2.83
CA PRO A 516 -10.17 24.77 -1.46
C PRO A 516 -8.65 24.96 -1.30
N ASN A 517 -8.22 25.19 -0.06
CA ASN A 517 -6.82 25.38 0.34
C ASN A 517 -6.40 24.32 1.36
N LEU A 518 -5.10 24.07 1.47
CA LEU A 518 -4.56 23.25 2.57
C LEU A 518 -4.83 23.95 3.90
N ASN A 519 -4.98 23.17 4.97
CA ASN A 519 -5.00 23.73 6.32
C ASN A 519 -3.73 24.55 6.52
N VAL A 520 -3.85 25.78 7.03
CA VAL A 520 -2.75 26.74 7.14
C VAL A 520 -1.52 26.12 7.82
N GLY A 521 -1.69 25.34 8.89
CA GLY A 521 -0.57 24.68 9.58
C GLY A 521 0.17 23.63 8.73
N LYS A 522 -0.49 23.10 7.70
CA LYS A 522 0.07 22.13 6.74
C LYS A 522 0.57 22.80 5.45
N ASP A 523 0.17 24.04 5.19
CA ASP A 523 0.55 24.80 4.00
C ASP A 523 1.91 25.48 4.19
N ASN A 524 2.97 24.67 4.08
CA ASN A 524 4.35 25.08 4.24
C ASN A 524 5.30 24.22 3.40
N ASN A 525 6.55 24.68 3.24
CA ASN A 525 7.54 24.06 2.36
C ASN A 525 8.15 22.74 2.87
N THR A 526 7.77 22.24 4.05
CA THR A 526 8.05 20.85 4.46
C THR A 526 7.04 19.87 3.88
N ASN A 527 5.84 20.35 3.55
CA ASN A 527 4.74 19.52 3.07
C ASN A 527 4.51 19.67 1.56
N THR A 528 4.66 20.89 1.02
CA THR A 528 4.43 21.19 -0.39
C THR A 528 5.30 22.36 -0.87
N VAL A 529 5.96 22.22 -2.02
CA VAL A 529 6.62 23.35 -2.69
C VAL A 529 5.61 24.32 -3.33
N MET A 530 4.33 23.95 -3.40
CA MET A 530 3.23 24.77 -3.93
C MET A 530 2.69 25.77 -2.90
N THR A 531 3.24 25.77 -1.69
CA THR A 531 2.87 26.74 -0.66
C THR A 531 3.07 28.16 -1.17
N ALA A 532 2.10 29.02 -0.91
CA ALA A 532 2.22 30.45 -1.14
C ALA A 532 2.35 31.25 0.16
N ASN A 533 2.36 30.57 1.30
CA ASN A 533 2.67 31.16 2.61
C ASN A 533 4.18 31.35 2.83
N PHE A 534 4.97 30.96 1.83
CA PHE A 534 6.41 31.15 1.83
C PHE A 534 6.78 32.55 1.32
N SER A 535 7.45 33.33 2.17
CA SER A 535 8.11 34.57 1.79
C SER A 535 9.56 34.52 2.25
N LEU A 536 10.47 34.87 1.36
CA LEU A 536 11.92 34.86 1.61
C LEU A 536 12.35 35.72 2.79
N GLU A 537 11.63 36.81 3.02
CA GLU A 537 11.92 37.74 4.12
C GLU A 537 11.36 37.26 5.46
N ARG A 538 10.41 36.30 5.43
CA ARG A 538 9.60 35.91 6.59
C ARG A 538 9.75 34.44 6.98
N TYR A 539 10.59 33.69 6.26
CA TYR A 539 10.87 32.28 6.51
C TYR A 539 12.32 32.09 6.96
N ASN A 540 12.52 31.30 8.03
CA ASN A 540 13.82 31.12 8.66
C ASN A 540 14.37 29.67 8.60
N GLY A 541 14.02 28.88 7.58
CA GLY A 541 14.47 27.49 7.46
C GLY A 541 15.04 27.05 6.10
N ALA A 542 15.31 25.76 5.97
CA ALA A 542 15.86 25.15 4.77
C ALA A 542 14.82 25.06 3.63
N MET A 543 15.32 24.97 2.39
CA MET A 543 14.50 24.86 1.19
C MET A 543 14.42 23.41 0.70
N ALA A 544 13.39 23.12 -0.09
CA ALA A 544 13.16 21.83 -0.71
C ALA A 544 14.20 21.51 -1.79
N SER A 545 14.67 20.26 -1.75
CA SER A 545 15.54 19.64 -2.74
C SER A 545 14.77 18.68 -3.66
N THR A 546 13.53 18.35 -3.29
CA THR A 546 12.60 17.51 -4.04
C THR A 546 11.20 18.14 -4.03
N PRO A 547 10.26 17.70 -4.87
CA PRO A 547 8.84 17.81 -4.56
C PRO A 547 8.60 17.20 -3.17
N MET A 548 7.72 17.81 -2.38
CA MET A 548 7.43 17.35 -1.03
C MET A 548 6.24 16.36 -1.05
N SER A 549 5.99 15.70 0.08
CA SER A 549 5.04 14.58 0.16
C SER A 549 3.64 14.88 -0.37
N TYR A 550 3.11 16.10 -0.18
CA TYR A 550 1.81 16.47 -0.73
C TYR A 550 1.86 16.74 -2.24
N ASP A 551 2.99 17.22 -2.78
CA ASP A 551 3.18 17.41 -4.21
C ASP A 551 3.20 16.06 -4.92
N ILE A 552 3.97 15.11 -4.39
CA ILE A 552 4.09 13.74 -4.91
C ILE A 552 2.72 13.07 -4.89
N ARG A 553 2.01 13.13 -3.76
CA ARG A 553 0.64 12.61 -3.60
C ARG A 553 -0.31 13.17 -4.66
N ALA A 554 -0.31 14.48 -4.88
CA ALA A 554 -1.18 15.13 -5.85
C ALA A 554 -0.81 14.72 -7.30
N LEU A 555 0.47 14.66 -7.63
CA LEU A 555 0.94 14.21 -8.95
C LEU A 555 0.61 12.74 -9.21
N GLN A 556 0.79 11.87 -8.22
CA GLN A 556 0.43 10.46 -8.32
C GLN A 556 -1.08 10.25 -8.46
N PHE A 557 -1.89 11.13 -7.85
CA PHE A 557 -3.33 11.15 -8.11
C PHE A 557 -3.65 11.50 -9.58
N LEU A 558 -2.94 12.48 -10.17
CA LEU A 558 -3.15 12.91 -11.56
C LEU A 558 -2.68 11.87 -12.60
N TYR A 559 -1.50 11.29 -12.37
CA TYR A 559 -0.75 10.51 -13.37
C TYR A 559 -0.57 9.03 -13.01
N GLY A 560 -0.89 8.62 -11.78
CA GLY A 560 -0.48 7.32 -11.22
C GLY A 560 0.89 7.39 -10.56
N ALA A 561 1.23 6.37 -9.77
CA ALA A 561 2.55 6.22 -9.15
C ALA A 561 3.49 5.41 -10.05
N SER A 562 4.77 5.77 -10.08
CA SER A 562 5.81 4.97 -10.76
C SER A 562 6.35 3.86 -9.86
N TYR A 563 6.67 2.73 -10.48
CA TYR A 563 7.48 1.68 -9.86
C TYR A 563 8.93 2.15 -9.79
N PHE A 564 9.36 2.54 -8.60
CA PHE A 564 10.70 3.03 -8.30
C PHE A 564 11.14 2.43 -6.97
N ASN A 565 12.37 1.92 -6.93
CA ASN A 565 12.91 1.17 -5.79
C ASN A 565 12.04 -0.01 -5.32
N SER A 566 11.27 -0.64 -6.20
CA SER A 566 10.27 -1.70 -5.87
C SER A 566 10.82 -3.03 -5.29
N ASN A 567 12.11 -3.10 -4.96
CA ASN A 567 12.76 -4.21 -4.26
C ASN A 567 13.30 -3.69 -2.94
N ASP A 568 13.67 -4.58 -2.02
CA ASP A 568 14.27 -4.24 -0.72
C ASP A 568 15.38 -3.16 -0.85
N THR A 569 15.12 -1.99 -0.29
CA THR A 569 15.98 -0.81 -0.42
C THR A 569 16.44 -0.31 0.95
N THR A 570 17.76 -0.07 1.10
CA THR A 570 18.32 0.59 2.29
C THR A 570 18.68 2.04 1.99
N TYR A 571 17.99 2.98 2.63
CA TYR A 571 18.26 4.41 2.57
C TYR A 571 19.22 4.79 3.70
N ASN A 572 20.46 5.13 3.33
CA ASN A 572 21.52 5.45 4.28
C ASN A 572 21.58 6.96 4.54
N PHE A 573 21.61 7.35 5.82
CA PHE A 573 21.67 8.73 6.26
C PHE A 573 22.94 9.04 7.05
N ASP A 574 23.53 10.18 6.71
CA ASP A 574 24.68 10.75 7.41
C ASP A 574 24.57 12.29 7.44
N ALA A 575 25.57 12.95 8.02
CA ALA A 575 25.57 14.40 8.15
C ALA A 575 25.52 15.16 6.80
N SER A 576 25.87 14.52 5.68
CA SER A 576 25.91 15.15 4.35
C SER A 576 24.54 15.20 3.66
N ASN A 577 23.61 14.32 4.04
CA ASN A 577 22.31 14.19 3.38
C ASN A 577 21.10 14.30 4.33
N PHE A 578 21.32 14.47 5.63
CA PHE A 578 20.23 14.61 6.61
C PHE A 578 19.98 16.07 7.05
N PHE A 579 21.04 16.86 7.20
CA PHE A 579 20.95 18.22 7.76
C PHE A 579 20.74 19.29 6.69
N GLY A 580 19.94 20.32 7.04
CA GLY A 580 19.85 21.55 6.26
C GLY A 580 19.16 21.42 4.90
N ILE A 581 18.48 20.29 4.64
CA ILE A 581 17.72 20.06 3.40
C ILE A 581 16.33 19.52 3.70
N LYS A 582 15.36 19.87 2.85
CA LYS A 582 14.03 19.26 2.85
C LYS A 582 13.91 18.34 1.65
N GLN A 583 13.50 17.10 1.88
CA GLN A 583 13.37 16.11 0.81
C GLN A 583 12.28 15.09 1.14
N THR A 584 11.82 14.35 0.14
CA THR A 584 10.86 13.26 0.30
C THR A 584 11.35 11.99 -0.40
N LEU A 585 11.27 10.86 0.31
CA LEU A 585 11.55 9.53 -0.20
C LEU A 585 10.29 8.95 -0.83
N TRP A 586 10.43 8.33 -1.99
CA TRP A 586 9.38 7.51 -2.60
C TRP A 586 9.93 6.11 -2.81
N ASP A 587 9.25 5.15 -2.21
CA ASP A 587 9.40 3.73 -2.48
C ASP A 587 8.05 3.15 -2.89
N SER A 588 8.08 2.19 -3.82
CA SER A 588 6.88 1.54 -4.37
C SER A 588 6.71 0.09 -3.88
N GLY A 589 7.65 -0.47 -3.14
CA GLY A 589 7.51 -1.75 -2.44
C GLY A 589 8.85 -2.49 -2.29
N GLY A 590 8.81 -3.66 -1.67
CA GLY A 590 10.04 -4.28 -1.14
C GLY A 590 10.10 -4.11 0.38
N ILE A 591 11.02 -4.82 1.03
CA ILE A 591 11.26 -4.69 2.47
C ILE A 591 12.35 -3.64 2.68
N ASP A 592 11.95 -2.44 3.09
CA ASP A 592 12.80 -1.25 3.06
C ASP A 592 13.34 -0.88 4.43
N THR A 593 14.51 -0.24 4.45
CA THR A 593 15.21 0.15 5.69
C THR A 593 15.61 1.62 5.64
N LEU A 594 15.22 2.39 6.64
CA LEU A 594 15.83 3.69 6.94
C LEU A 594 17.01 3.48 7.90
N ASP A 595 18.23 3.73 7.43
CA ASP A 595 19.45 3.54 8.21
C ASP A 595 20.07 4.88 8.60
N PHE A 596 19.91 5.26 9.86
CA PHE A 596 20.42 6.48 10.47
C PHE A 596 21.70 6.25 11.30
N SER A 597 22.30 5.06 11.24
CA SER A 597 23.51 4.73 12.02
C SER A 597 24.72 5.60 11.67
N GLY A 598 24.71 6.23 10.50
CA GLY A 598 25.74 7.18 10.04
C GLY A 598 25.62 8.59 10.62
N LEU A 599 24.56 8.91 11.38
CA LEU A 599 24.37 10.22 12.00
C LEU A 599 25.29 10.40 13.21
N PRO A 600 25.79 11.63 13.45
CA PRO A 600 26.61 11.91 14.61
C PRO A 600 25.80 11.74 15.91
N PRO A 601 26.43 11.30 17.01
CA PRO A 601 25.79 11.30 18.33
C PRO A 601 25.27 12.70 18.67
N ASP A 602 24.02 12.80 19.11
CA ASP A 602 23.40 14.06 19.50
C ASP A 602 22.72 13.94 20.86
N GLN A 603 22.92 14.95 21.71
CA GLN A 603 22.37 14.94 23.08
C GLN A 603 20.90 15.33 23.13
N VAL A 604 20.41 16.08 22.14
CA VAL A 604 18.97 16.41 22.07
C VAL A 604 18.21 15.32 21.34
N GLY A 605 18.85 14.68 20.37
CA GLY A 605 18.31 13.48 19.75
C GLY A 605 17.68 13.70 18.39
N TYR A 606 17.29 12.60 17.77
CA TYR A 606 16.56 12.60 16.50
C TYR A 606 15.11 12.18 16.69
N TYR A 607 14.28 12.54 15.73
CA TYR A 607 12.89 12.15 15.62
C TYR A 607 12.71 11.44 14.29
N PHE A 608 12.32 10.18 14.35
CA PHE A 608 12.11 9.33 13.20
C PHE A 608 10.68 8.82 13.16
N ASP A 609 10.05 8.96 12.00
CA ASP A 609 8.67 8.60 11.76
C ASP A 609 8.57 7.85 10.44
N MET A 610 8.26 6.54 10.56
CA MET A 610 8.17 5.59 9.45
C MET A 610 6.79 5.64 8.76
N ASN A 611 5.84 6.44 9.25
CA ASN A 611 4.51 6.51 8.67
C ASN A 611 4.50 7.23 7.32
N GLU A 612 3.52 6.91 6.47
CA GLU A 612 3.26 7.65 5.23
C GLU A 612 3.05 9.15 5.51
N GLY A 613 3.90 10.01 4.94
CA GLY A 613 3.91 11.45 5.20
C GLY A 613 4.69 11.86 6.47
N GLY A 614 5.25 10.89 7.20
CA GLY A 614 6.06 11.06 8.40
C GLY A 614 7.36 11.82 8.13
N GLN A 615 7.89 12.48 9.16
CA GLN A 615 9.07 13.35 9.07
C GLN A 615 10.23 12.80 9.88
N ASN A 616 11.40 12.73 9.26
CA ASN A 616 12.65 12.29 9.88
C ASN A 616 13.61 13.48 9.98
N THR A 617 13.91 13.92 11.19
CA THR A 617 14.70 15.13 11.46
C THR A 617 15.37 15.09 12.84
N GLN A 618 16.15 16.11 13.17
CA GLN A 618 16.66 16.29 14.53
C GLN A 618 15.55 16.88 15.43
N GLN A 619 15.47 16.49 16.70
CA GLN A 619 14.41 17.00 17.60
C GLN A 619 14.42 18.53 17.73
N VAL A 620 15.60 19.17 17.73
CA VAL A 620 15.72 20.65 17.72
C VAL A 620 15.28 21.30 16.41
N ALA A 621 15.16 20.54 15.33
CA ALA A 621 14.68 21.00 14.03
C ALA A 621 13.18 20.74 13.85
N LEU A 622 12.60 19.79 14.60
CA LEU A 622 11.18 19.44 14.53
C LEU A 622 10.30 20.61 14.99
N ASN A 623 9.45 21.12 14.10
CA ASN A 623 8.49 22.21 14.40
C ASN A 623 9.10 23.50 15.00
N THR A 624 10.35 23.84 14.65
CA THR A 624 11.03 25.04 15.17
C THR A 624 11.17 26.19 14.17
N ALA A 625 11.01 25.95 12.86
CA ALA A 625 10.99 27.02 11.88
C ALA A 625 9.61 27.69 11.85
N THR A 626 9.59 29.02 11.78
CA THR A 626 8.35 29.80 11.80
C THR A 626 8.13 30.44 10.44
N TYR A 627 6.88 30.40 9.98
CA TYR A 627 6.41 31.17 8.84
C TYR A 627 5.18 31.98 9.25
N LEU A 628 4.98 33.10 8.57
CA LEU A 628 3.96 34.09 8.91
C LEU A 628 2.89 34.14 7.84
N VAL A 629 1.64 33.91 8.24
CA VAL A 629 0.49 33.93 7.33
C VAL A 629 -0.40 35.12 7.69
N PRO A 630 -0.91 35.92 6.73
CA PRO A 630 -1.91 36.94 7.02
C PRO A 630 -3.10 36.34 7.78
N SER A 631 -3.51 36.97 8.88
CA SER A 631 -4.69 36.55 9.62
C SER A 631 -5.89 36.53 8.67
N GLY A 632 -6.66 35.44 8.63
CA GLY A 632 -7.78 35.22 7.70
C GLY A 632 -8.97 36.20 7.83
N ASP A 633 -8.80 37.28 8.60
CA ASP A 633 -9.68 38.45 8.65
C ASP A 633 -8.99 39.58 7.88
N ASP A 634 -9.47 39.84 6.66
CA ASP A 634 -8.94 40.84 5.73
C ASP A 634 -9.00 42.29 6.26
N ASN A 635 -9.67 42.52 7.39
CA ASN A 635 -9.79 43.82 8.04
C ASN A 635 -8.84 44.00 9.24
N GLN A 636 -8.04 42.98 9.59
CA GLN A 636 -7.05 43.12 10.65
C GLN A 636 -5.72 43.64 10.08
N THR A 637 -5.54 44.94 10.23
CA THR A 637 -4.26 45.61 9.99
C THR A 637 -3.68 46.13 11.29
N ASN A 638 -2.36 46.15 11.39
CA ASN A 638 -1.65 46.92 12.41
C ASN A 638 -1.97 48.43 12.26
N GLU A 639 -1.60 49.24 13.25
CA GLU A 639 -1.82 50.70 13.22
C GLU A 639 -1.19 51.40 12.00
N ASP A 640 -0.18 50.78 11.38
CA ASP A 640 0.51 51.26 10.17
C ASP A 640 -0.12 50.78 8.85
N GLY A 641 -1.23 50.03 8.90
CA GLY A 641 -1.92 49.48 7.74
C GLY A 641 -1.32 48.19 7.18
N SER A 642 -0.27 47.63 7.78
CA SER A 642 0.27 46.30 7.41
C SER A 642 -0.67 45.18 7.88
N PRO A 643 -0.75 44.03 7.18
CA PRO A 643 -1.60 42.93 7.59
C PRO A 643 -1.13 42.35 8.93
N VAL A 644 -2.07 41.99 9.81
CA VAL A 644 -1.76 41.19 11.01
C VAL A 644 -1.30 39.81 10.56
N LEU A 645 -0.20 39.33 11.12
CA LEU A 645 0.40 38.05 10.75
C LEU A 645 0.30 37.05 11.90
N THR A 646 -0.18 35.84 11.59
CA THR A 646 -0.24 34.71 12.51
C THR A 646 0.96 33.79 12.27
N PRO A 647 1.76 33.47 13.31
CA PRO A 647 2.87 32.53 13.17
C PRO A 647 2.39 31.08 13.18
N TYR A 648 2.98 30.28 12.31
CA TYR A 648 2.84 28.83 12.27
C TYR A 648 4.23 28.19 12.24
N ASN A 649 4.31 26.98 12.81
CA ASN A 649 5.57 26.26 12.91
C ASN A 649 5.63 25.09 11.91
N THR A 650 6.84 24.79 11.47
CA THR A 650 7.19 23.63 10.66
C THR A 650 8.62 23.21 10.96
N SER A 651 9.06 22.06 10.47
CA SER A 651 10.43 21.60 10.67
C SER A 651 11.44 22.45 9.89
N LEU A 652 12.59 22.72 10.50
CA LEU A 652 13.67 23.52 9.92
C LEU A 652 14.25 22.86 8.66
N TYR A 653 14.45 21.55 8.74
CA TYR A 653 14.83 20.63 7.66
C TYR A 653 14.24 19.25 8.00
N SER A 654 14.03 18.39 7.01
CA SER A 654 13.40 17.07 7.23
C SER A 654 13.51 16.19 5.98
N THR A 655 13.64 14.89 6.20
CA THR A 655 13.37 13.86 5.19
C THR A 655 11.99 13.26 5.45
N SER A 656 11.05 13.45 4.52
CA SER A 656 9.71 12.90 4.65
C SER A 656 9.59 11.54 3.94
N VAL A 657 8.76 10.65 4.46
CA VAL A 657 8.28 9.47 3.72
C VAL A 657 7.10 9.93 2.85
N ALA A 658 7.07 9.61 1.56
CA ALA A 658 5.94 9.96 0.70
C ALA A 658 4.66 9.25 1.15
N PHE A 659 3.50 9.85 0.87
CA PHE A 659 2.25 9.12 0.97
C PHE A 659 2.26 7.99 -0.06
N GLY A 660 1.90 6.78 0.36
CA GLY A 660 1.90 5.58 -0.47
C GLY A 660 3.16 4.72 -0.38
N SER A 661 4.19 5.16 0.36
CA SER A 661 5.38 4.36 0.62
C SER A 661 5.26 3.67 1.99
N GLU A 662 5.50 2.36 1.99
CA GLU A 662 5.51 1.49 3.16
C GLU A 662 6.98 1.20 3.50
N ILE A 663 7.36 1.34 4.78
CA ILE A 663 8.75 1.20 5.25
C ILE A 663 8.74 0.25 6.45
N GLU A 664 9.46 -0.86 6.38
CA GLU A 664 9.36 -1.94 7.35
C GLU A 664 10.45 -1.85 8.43
N ASN A 665 11.62 -1.31 8.12
CA ASN A 665 12.76 -1.38 9.04
C ASN A 665 13.36 0.00 9.32
N LEU A 666 13.88 0.16 10.53
CA LEU A 666 14.62 1.34 10.92
C LEU A 666 15.81 0.98 11.79
N VAL A 667 16.96 1.57 11.47
CA VAL A 667 18.17 1.55 12.29
C VAL A 667 18.44 2.98 12.76
N GLY A 668 18.38 3.18 14.07
CA GLY A 668 18.59 4.46 14.75
C GLY A 668 20.04 4.94 14.69
N SER A 669 20.26 6.11 15.25
CA SER A 669 21.55 6.76 15.36
C SER A 669 22.32 6.26 16.60
N ASN A 670 23.39 6.95 17.01
CA ASN A 670 24.01 6.74 18.34
C ASN A 670 23.65 7.88 19.32
N GLY A 671 22.60 8.65 19.02
CA GLY A 671 22.04 9.72 19.84
C GLY A 671 20.69 9.29 20.43
N LYS A 672 20.07 10.15 21.25
CA LYS A 672 18.78 9.85 21.90
C LYS A 672 17.62 9.90 20.91
N ASP A 673 17.15 8.79 20.40
CA ASP A 673 16.16 8.79 19.32
C ASP A 673 14.73 8.65 19.83
N GLU A 674 13.81 9.40 19.22
CA GLU A 674 12.38 9.13 19.30
C GLU A 674 11.93 8.49 17.99
N ILE A 675 11.50 7.23 18.06
CA ILE A 675 11.24 6.40 16.90
C ILE A 675 9.79 5.95 16.90
N LEU A 676 9.08 6.27 15.83
CA LEU A 676 7.70 5.85 15.59
C LEU A 676 7.66 4.90 14.38
N GLY A 677 7.32 3.65 14.66
CA GLY A 677 6.90 2.67 13.67
C GLY A 677 5.57 3.04 13.03
N ASN A 678 5.11 2.17 12.14
CA ASN A 678 3.87 2.29 11.40
C ASN A 678 2.99 1.04 11.66
N SER A 679 1.96 0.82 10.85
CA SER A 679 1.02 -0.30 11.09
C SER A 679 1.48 -1.63 10.49
N LEU A 680 2.71 -1.71 9.99
CA LEU A 680 3.29 -2.91 9.37
C LEU A 680 4.04 -3.72 10.42
N PHE A 681 4.60 -4.86 10.01
CA PHE A 681 5.58 -5.55 10.83
C PHE A 681 6.90 -4.79 10.78
N ASN A 682 7.27 -4.13 11.88
CA ASN A 682 8.48 -3.34 11.94
C ASN A 682 9.66 -4.06 12.61
N ASN A 683 10.86 -3.83 12.09
CA ASN A 683 12.12 -4.19 12.76
C ASN A 683 12.89 -2.91 13.10
N ILE A 684 12.85 -2.52 14.37
CA ILE A 684 13.36 -1.24 14.84
C ILE A 684 14.52 -1.46 15.80
N LYS A 685 15.65 -0.80 15.53
CA LYS A 685 16.83 -0.80 16.40
C LYS A 685 17.15 0.63 16.82
N GLY A 686 17.17 0.92 18.12
CA GLY A 686 17.59 2.22 18.66
C GLY A 686 19.09 2.48 18.49
N ASN A 687 19.89 1.43 18.73
CA ASN A 687 21.35 1.34 18.74
C ASN A 687 22.01 1.85 20.02
N GLY A 688 22.12 3.15 20.26
CA GLY A 688 22.86 3.63 21.43
C GLY A 688 22.38 4.98 21.93
N SER A 689 22.62 5.24 23.22
CA SER A 689 21.96 6.26 24.03
C SER A 689 20.52 5.86 24.42
N ASP A 690 19.88 6.68 25.25
CA ASP A 690 18.52 6.42 25.76
C ASP A 690 17.47 6.73 24.68
N ASP A 691 16.87 5.69 24.08
CA ASP A 691 15.91 5.79 22.99
C ASP A 691 14.47 5.60 23.45
N ARG A 692 13.51 6.19 22.71
CA ARG A 692 12.07 5.99 22.90
C ARG A 692 11.49 5.38 21.63
N ILE A 693 11.03 4.13 21.72
CA ILE A 693 10.63 3.31 20.58
C ILE A 693 9.16 2.93 20.70
N THR A 694 8.37 3.25 19.68
CA THR A 694 6.99 2.78 19.51
C THR A 694 6.93 1.91 18.24
N GLY A 695 6.54 0.64 18.37
CA GLY A 695 6.26 -0.22 17.21
C GLY A 695 4.98 0.19 16.47
N ALA A 696 3.98 0.64 17.25
CA ALA A 696 2.60 0.92 16.83
C ALA A 696 1.82 -0.37 16.61
N ARG A 697 1.07 -0.50 15.51
CA ARG A 697 0.27 -1.70 15.29
C ARG A 697 1.06 -2.70 14.48
N GLY A 698 0.96 -3.95 14.84
CA GLY A 698 1.59 -5.02 14.08
C GLY A 698 2.16 -6.03 15.04
N LYS A 699 3.14 -6.75 14.54
CA LYS A 699 4.00 -7.62 15.33
C LYS A 699 5.41 -7.13 15.08
N ASP A 700 5.89 -6.31 15.98
CA ASP A 700 7.14 -5.61 15.80
C ASP A 700 8.27 -6.32 16.52
N THR A 701 9.48 -6.16 16.00
CA THR A 701 10.72 -6.56 16.66
C THR A 701 11.45 -5.29 17.06
N LEU A 702 11.57 -5.06 18.37
CA LEU A 702 12.11 -3.86 18.95
C LEU A 702 13.39 -4.19 19.71
N THR A 703 14.48 -3.50 19.36
CA THR A 703 15.78 -3.59 20.01
C THR A 703 16.17 -2.18 20.49
N GLY A 704 16.41 -2.02 21.79
CA GLY A 704 16.84 -0.73 22.36
C GLY A 704 18.30 -0.45 22.00
N GLY A 705 19.18 -1.35 22.41
CA GLY A 705 20.63 -1.23 22.27
C GLY A 705 21.31 -0.78 23.55
N ASP A 706 22.36 0.04 23.41
CA ASP A 706 23.12 0.58 24.55
C ASP A 706 22.41 1.81 25.14
N GLY A 707 21.66 1.71 26.22
CA GLY A 707 20.99 2.90 26.76
C GLY A 707 19.99 2.56 27.83
N ALA A 708 19.36 3.56 28.45
CA ALA A 708 18.14 3.34 29.22
C ALA A 708 16.93 3.59 28.31
N ASP A 709 16.48 2.54 27.63
CA ASP A 709 15.51 2.66 26.54
C ASP A 709 14.07 2.58 27.04
N THR A 710 13.15 3.18 26.32
CA THR A 710 11.71 3.16 26.61
C THR A 710 10.93 2.58 25.43
N PHE A 711 10.34 1.40 25.62
CA PHE A 711 9.43 0.77 24.65
C PHE A 711 7.99 1.15 24.98
N VAL A 712 7.30 1.81 24.05
CA VAL A 712 6.00 2.43 24.31
C VAL A 712 4.87 1.63 23.68
N PHE A 713 3.82 1.37 24.47
CA PHE A 713 2.63 0.64 24.04
C PHE A 713 1.34 1.38 24.41
N ALA A 714 0.38 1.32 23.51
CA ALA A 714 -1.00 1.73 23.67
C ALA A 714 -1.96 0.54 23.47
N PRO A 715 -3.22 0.61 23.96
CA PRO A 715 -4.23 -0.38 23.61
C PRO A 715 -4.48 -0.41 22.09
N GLY A 716 -4.42 -1.59 21.49
CA GLY A 716 -4.56 -1.83 20.07
C GLY A 716 -3.24 -1.96 19.30
N ASP A 717 -2.10 -1.77 19.96
CA ASP A 717 -0.76 -1.99 19.38
C ASP A 717 -0.45 -3.49 19.29
N GLY A 718 -0.92 -4.28 20.27
CA GLY A 718 -0.65 -5.70 20.37
C GLY A 718 -1.70 -6.61 19.73
N GLY A 719 -1.53 -7.93 19.92
CA GLY A 719 -2.34 -8.96 19.28
C GLY A 719 -3.08 -9.89 20.24
N PRO A 720 -3.99 -10.75 19.75
CA PRO A 720 -4.78 -11.66 20.59
C PRO A 720 -3.98 -12.82 21.17
N THR A 721 -2.77 -13.10 20.67
CA THR A 721 -1.89 -14.17 21.15
C THR A 721 -0.45 -13.69 21.33
N PRO A 722 0.39 -14.40 22.12
CA PRO A 722 1.82 -14.09 22.26
C PRO A 722 2.58 -14.05 20.92
N GLU A 723 2.17 -14.84 19.93
CA GLU A 723 2.82 -14.91 18.61
C GLU A 723 2.61 -13.63 17.79
N THR A 724 1.54 -12.90 18.09
CA THR A 724 1.12 -11.65 17.44
C THR A 724 1.41 -10.40 18.30
N ALA A 725 2.09 -10.57 19.43
CA ALA A 725 2.57 -9.46 20.25
C ALA A 725 3.95 -9.00 19.79
N ASP A 726 4.32 -7.77 20.14
CA ASP A 726 5.64 -7.26 19.86
C ASP A 726 6.70 -8.01 20.66
N VAL A 727 7.90 -8.05 20.11
CA VAL A 727 9.05 -8.74 20.69
C VAL A 727 10.11 -7.71 21.03
N ILE A 728 10.40 -7.55 22.32
CA ILE A 728 11.52 -6.75 22.79
C ILE A 728 12.71 -7.67 23.03
N THR A 729 13.79 -7.43 22.28
CA THR A 729 14.89 -8.41 22.14
C THR A 729 15.98 -8.32 23.21
N ASP A 730 16.07 -7.20 23.93
CA ASP A 730 17.22 -6.86 24.77
C ASP A 730 16.87 -6.09 26.05
N PHE A 731 15.61 -6.16 26.49
CA PHE A 731 15.14 -5.47 27.70
C PHE A 731 15.98 -5.80 28.94
N THR A 732 16.54 -4.76 29.56
CA THR A 732 17.37 -4.83 30.76
C THR A 732 16.63 -4.28 31.99
N ASP A 733 16.26 -5.17 32.90
CA ASP A 733 15.61 -4.83 34.17
C ASP A 733 16.43 -3.81 35.00
N GLY A 734 15.74 -2.81 35.56
CA GLY A 734 16.36 -1.70 36.30
C GLY A 734 17.04 -0.63 35.44
N GLN A 735 17.11 -0.81 34.12
CA GLN A 735 17.66 0.16 33.16
C GLN A 735 16.57 0.64 32.20
N ASP A 736 15.98 -0.28 31.44
CA ASP A 736 14.95 0.03 30.45
C ASP A 736 13.57 0.20 31.09
N LYS A 737 12.65 0.77 30.30
CA LYS A 737 11.27 1.05 30.70
C LYS A 737 10.27 0.64 29.64
N ILE A 738 9.06 0.36 30.13
CA ILE A 738 7.86 0.15 29.31
C ILE A 738 6.95 1.37 29.51
N GLY A 739 6.80 2.15 28.44
CA GLY A 739 5.91 3.30 28.40
C GLY A 739 4.46 2.89 28.15
N LEU A 740 3.54 3.37 28.98
CA LEU A 740 2.11 3.14 28.84
C LEU A 740 1.42 4.40 28.33
N ALA A 741 0.97 4.37 27.07
CA ALA A 741 0.35 5.48 26.38
C ALA A 741 -1.19 5.41 26.42
N LEU A 742 -1.87 6.48 25.95
CA LEU A 742 -3.33 6.59 25.86
C LEU A 742 -4.08 6.23 27.16
N ALA A 743 -3.50 6.64 28.30
CA ALA A 743 -4.03 6.42 29.64
C ALA A 743 -4.20 4.93 30.04
N LEU A 744 -3.41 4.02 29.44
CA LEU A 744 -3.31 2.62 29.89
C LEU A 744 -2.68 2.55 31.29
N PRO A 745 -3.41 2.12 32.34
CA PRO A 745 -2.84 2.06 33.69
C PRO A 745 -2.09 0.75 33.91
N PHE A 746 -0.97 0.79 34.64
CA PHE A 746 -0.22 -0.41 35.05
C PHE A 746 -1.10 -1.50 35.69
N GLY A 747 -2.08 -1.10 36.51
CA GLY A 747 -3.00 -2.03 37.17
C GLY A 747 -3.93 -2.80 36.22
N ALA A 748 -4.00 -2.44 34.93
CA ALA A 748 -4.73 -3.19 33.92
C ALA A 748 -3.89 -4.32 33.30
N LEU A 749 -2.59 -4.40 33.60
CA LEU A 749 -1.67 -5.37 33.01
C LEU A 749 -1.63 -6.68 33.80
N THR A 750 -1.48 -7.76 33.06
CA THR A 750 -1.11 -9.08 33.54
C THR A 750 0.29 -9.38 33.03
N ILE A 751 1.22 -9.60 33.95
CA ILE A 751 2.63 -9.90 33.65
C ILE A 751 2.87 -11.33 34.10
N THR A 752 3.25 -12.21 33.18
CA THR A 752 3.37 -13.64 33.43
C THR A 752 4.58 -14.24 32.73
N GLN A 753 5.19 -15.24 33.36
CA GLN A 753 6.17 -16.08 32.67
C GLN A 753 5.45 -16.85 31.55
N GLY A 754 6.06 -16.89 30.37
CA GLY A 754 5.55 -17.70 29.27
C GLY A 754 5.68 -19.21 29.52
N SER A 755 5.21 -19.99 28.57
CA SER A 755 5.28 -21.46 28.60
C SER A 755 5.64 -22.00 27.22
N GLY A 756 6.02 -23.28 27.14
CA GLY A 756 6.42 -23.88 25.86
C GLY A 756 7.63 -23.15 25.24
N THR A 757 7.47 -22.65 24.02
CA THR A 757 8.48 -21.85 23.31
C THR A 757 8.84 -20.56 24.03
N TYR A 758 7.92 -19.99 24.81
CA TYR A 758 8.10 -18.76 25.58
C TYR A 758 8.52 -19.00 27.04
N ALA A 759 8.97 -20.22 27.39
CA ALA A 759 9.25 -20.57 28.79
C ALA A 759 10.31 -19.67 29.45
N ASN A 760 11.19 -19.05 28.66
CA ASN A 760 12.24 -18.14 29.14
C ASN A 760 11.85 -16.65 29.06
N ASP A 761 10.65 -16.34 28.57
CA ASP A 761 10.24 -14.98 28.24
C ASP A 761 9.12 -14.47 29.17
N THR A 762 9.02 -13.15 29.30
CA THR A 762 7.92 -12.50 30.01
C THR A 762 6.85 -12.03 29.03
N LEU A 763 5.59 -12.33 29.31
CA LEU A 763 4.43 -11.90 28.54
C LEU A 763 3.72 -10.76 29.27
N ILE A 764 3.44 -9.67 28.56
CA ILE A 764 2.70 -8.51 29.07
C ILE A 764 1.38 -8.42 28.31
N ARG A 765 0.26 -8.44 29.05
CA ARG A 765 -1.08 -8.51 28.48
C ARG A 765 -2.04 -7.56 29.17
N ILE A 766 -2.96 -6.94 28.45
CA ILE A 766 -4.07 -6.18 29.03
C ILE A 766 -5.13 -7.17 29.54
N ALA A 767 -5.44 -7.13 30.84
CA ALA A 767 -6.34 -8.08 31.48
C ALA A 767 -7.79 -7.98 30.98
N GLY A 768 -8.25 -6.76 30.66
CA GLY A 768 -9.63 -6.50 30.24
C GLY A 768 -9.95 -6.96 28.81
N SER A 769 -9.03 -6.78 27.88
CA SER A 769 -9.18 -7.18 26.47
C SER A 769 -8.60 -8.56 26.17
N GLY A 770 -7.59 -9.00 26.93
CA GLY A 770 -6.81 -10.20 26.61
C GLY A 770 -5.71 -9.97 25.58
N GLU A 771 -5.50 -8.73 25.15
CA GLU A 771 -4.48 -8.31 24.18
C GLU A 771 -3.07 -8.43 24.75
N TYR A 772 -2.18 -9.16 24.07
CA TYR A 772 -0.77 -9.26 24.39
C TYR A 772 -0.02 -8.11 23.73
N LEU A 773 0.55 -7.23 24.54
CA LEU A 773 1.30 -6.07 24.07
C LEU A 773 2.73 -6.45 23.70
N ALA A 774 3.41 -7.19 24.59
CA ALA A 774 4.84 -7.46 24.42
C ALA A 774 5.27 -8.81 24.99
N VAL A 775 6.31 -9.36 24.35
CA VAL A 775 7.15 -10.46 24.80
C VAL A 775 8.55 -9.92 25.07
N LEU A 776 9.00 -9.98 26.33
CA LEU A 776 10.37 -9.64 26.69
C LEU A 776 11.23 -10.89 26.61
N THR A 777 12.12 -10.97 25.61
CA THR A 777 12.87 -12.20 25.35
C THR A 777 13.94 -12.43 26.42
N GLY A 778 13.98 -13.63 27.01
CA GLY A 778 14.98 -14.02 28.01
C GLY A 778 14.84 -13.35 29.38
N VAL A 779 13.81 -12.53 29.59
CA VAL A 779 13.56 -11.84 30.87
C VAL A 779 12.62 -12.65 31.74
N GLN A 780 12.97 -12.82 33.03
CA GLN A 780 12.14 -13.53 33.99
C GLN A 780 11.02 -12.62 34.54
N ALA A 781 9.78 -13.11 34.50
CA ALA A 781 8.62 -12.30 34.88
C ALA A 781 8.62 -11.86 36.35
N GLY A 782 9.35 -12.56 37.22
CA GLY A 782 9.50 -12.19 38.63
C GLY A 782 10.40 -10.97 38.89
N LEU A 783 11.13 -10.50 37.87
CA LEU A 783 11.92 -9.27 37.94
C LEU A 783 11.06 -8.04 37.62
N ILE A 784 10.13 -8.20 36.68
CA ILE A 784 9.30 -7.12 36.18
C ILE A 784 8.26 -6.68 37.21
N ASN A 785 8.29 -5.41 37.57
CA ASN A 785 7.40 -4.81 38.56
C ASN A 785 7.00 -3.38 38.16
N SER A 786 6.27 -2.66 39.02
CA SER A 786 5.76 -1.32 38.70
C SER A 786 6.83 -0.27 38.42
N GLU A 787 8.08 -0.46 38.87
CA GLU A 787 9.18 0.47 38.61
C GLU A 787 9.68 0.38 37.16
N ASP A 788 9.36 -0.69 36.43
CA ASP A 788 9.71 -0.88 35.02
C ASP A 788 8.73 -0.19 34.07
N PHE A 789 7.66 0.38 34.60
CA PHE A 789 6.62 1.03 33.81
C PHE A 789 6.55 2.52 34.11
N ILE A 790 6.35 3.30 33.06
CA ILE A 790 6.12 4.75 33.16
C ILE A 790 4.88 5.13 32.35
N SER A 791 4.12 6.13 32.81
CA SER A 791 3.09 6.74 31.98
C SER A 791 3.76 7.72 31.02
N VAL A 792 3.38 7.68 29.74
CA VAL A 792 3.91 8.57 28.69
C VAL A 792 2.84 9.39 28.01
#